data_AF-A0A0V0QJ06-F1
#
_entry.id   AF-A0A0V0QJ06-F1
#
_cell.length_a   1.000
_cell.length_b   1.000
_cell.length_c   1.000
_cell.angle_alpha   90.00
_cell.angle_beta   90.00
_cell.angle_gamma   90.00
#
_symmetry.space_group_name_H-M   'P 1'
#
loop_
_entity.id
_entity.type
_entity.pdbx_description
1 polymer ?
#
loop_
_entity_poly.entity_id
_entity_poly.type
_entity_poly.pdbx_seq_one_letter_code
_entity_poly.pdbx_strand_id
1 'polypeptide(L)'
;MEAENKKNEQLNQQHVKDDNESEEEEYINVNVRNKNVPLTLEILENMDEQCQQSIFQKQQVFDELYEKFTFERINLYKGCGTAKPAIAASFCHQFDKIVGIEYIKDIYDVLVNEVQKEYDQKFKIIKQQIELVDNIKYKKPEFNWLNKNYFDVDWSDADVLFVNSTCLDEDQMKQLAEKSYQMKQGAIFICTTYPFPAKKSQWKLLVEFGRMFYWGSVTIQRKEEIQQRKASFGDIDVNTYTDYLEVNVLDYDVTITPNFETKTITGEVIIDIDPLQDISRIYLDAWHLQVNSIKFATYDQLQGIDRVSVTLTEDQYEDNLDLEHEMGGYIDINLSGLVKYDGETNVVPKGQKFKLTIDYYTDEPEYGRESGYFFVDKEYTYGQTHPLLYTQNEPIYARTWFPCFDTPFQASTFTLTIILEKGFQAYATASLEREVFSGKNGEEWIFETQAQVSTFNVGFIVGYYEEKLISEEPLVIKLIAEEGLVEDFSEEIDDIKEWIDEIARILDVDFPYDGFQLVLMPPNYPHSGAQHGQLTYVSPTIMNSGTVGEQTIIHEISSVYFGNMVSCSTWENIWLNDGLATYIQRQGLLNKVGISYSKLDALVGNDQLDLNFDFIDRYNMDETLSSLHPNLQDKNPDNAYSQVSFEKGFQFMIFIEQQVMGGSYSKTLAFLNKLILDYEGKGISYIEFDEALEEYLIKQYGQADGEARYDKIDWDQWIFGKGKAPFDVISSLDNDKYDLAINMAKKFLQFSGTSLPSNYKDLLSSFDQIYIFLDYMIENIYQVDRRLIRCIEKYYNFGDYNDYMVLSKWYTLTTLARYNNDELKQRIQDFLGEIGRNHYIAPVYEAWREAYGQVSAGKVLEKHLAFYHPNTIDLIENIVFFSTM
;
A
#
# COMPACT_ATOMS: atom_id res chain seq x y z
N MET A 1 46.97 -12.46 14.14
CA MET A 1 46.33 -11.41 14.96
C MET A 1 47.26 -10.73 15.97
N GLU A 2 48.11 -11.41 16.76
CA GLU A 2 49.02 -10.69 17.69
C GLU A 2 50.27 -10.04 17.03
N ALA A 3 50.57 -10.36 15.76
CA ALA A 3 51.71 -9.77 15.05
C ALA A 3 51.37 -8.50 14.24
N GLU A 4 50.09 -8.22 13.98
CA GLU A 4 49.65 -6.99 13.28
C GLU A 4 49.38 -5.83 14.26
N ASN A 5 49.00 -6.12 15.50
CA ASN A 5 48.81 -5.07 16.52
C ASN A 5 50.11 -4.40 16.96
N LYS A 6 51.28 -5.02 16.78
CA LYS A 6 52.58 -4.42 17.11
C LYS A 6 53.14 -3.47 16.06
N LYS A 7 52.55 -3.42 14.86
CA LYS A 7 53.03 -2.53 13.79
C LYS A 7 52.32 -1.17 13.81
N ASN A 8 51.12 -1.10 14.39
CA ASN A 8 50.36 0.15 14.54
C ASN A 8 50.70 0.95 15.81
N GLU A 9 51.34 0.34 16.82
CA GLU A 9 51.77 1.05 18.04
C GLU A 9 53.09 1.84 17.88
N GLN A 10 53.90 1.57 16.85
CA GLN A 10 55.19 2.25 16.64
C GLN A 10 55.14 3.52 15.78
N LEU A 11 53.97 3.87 15.20
CA LEU A 11 53.79 5.11 14.42
C LEU A 11 53.12 6.25 15.21
N ASN A 12 52.61 5.96 16.42
CA ASN A 12 51.92 6.94 17.28
C ASN A 12 52.80 7.58 18.37
N GLN A 13 54.13 7.48 18.29
CA GLN A 13 55.06 8.03 19.30
C GLN A 13 56.17 8.92 18.72
N GLN A 14 55.84 9.85 17.80
CA GLN A 14 56.70 11.00 17.53
C GLN A 14 55.85 12.25 17.23
N HIS A 15 55.44 12.95 18.29
CA HIS A 15 55.67 14.39 18.48
C HIS A 15 54.78 14.94 19.59
N VAL A 16 55.34 15.01 20.80
CA VAL A 16 54.94 15.96 21.84
C VAL A 16 56.21 16.59 22.38
N LYS A 17 56.34 17.91 22.19
CA LYS A 17 56.91 18.91 23.12
C LYS A 17 57.23 20.21 22.37
N ASP A 18 56.44 21.26 22.62
CA ASP A 18 56.87 22.34 23.51
C ASP A 18 55.72 23.34 23.70
N ASP A 19 55.41 23.62 24.97
CA ASP A 19 54.52 24.68 25.43
C ASP A 19 55.15 26.05 25.19
N ASN A 20 54.33 27.03 24.77
CA ASN A 20 54.47 28.42 25.20
C ASN A 20 53.12 29.14 25.11
N GLU A 21 52.80 29.79 26.21
CA GLU A 21 51.60 30.57 26.52
C GLU A 21 51.39 31.74 25.56
N SER A 22 50.15 31.94 25.09
CA SER A 22 49.52 33.26 25.00
C SER A 22 48.02 33.13 24.67
N GLU A 23 47.21 33.62 25.61
CA GLU A 23 45.93 34.31 25.47
C GLU A 23 44.80 33.69 24.60
N GLU A 24 43.66 33.51 25.27
CA GLU A 24 42.34 33.19 24.75
C GLU A 24 41.97 34.05 23.54
N GLU A 25 41.42 33.44 22.49
CA GLU A 25 40.37 34.03 21.65
C GLU A 25 39.69 32.94 20.78
N GLU A 26 38.38 32.82 20.94
CA GLU A 26 37.52 31.73 20.44
C GLU A 26 36.99 31.99 19.00
N TYR A 27 37.11 31.04 18.04
CA TYR A 27 36.34 31.05 16.74
C TYR A 27 35.77 29.68 16.35
N ILE A 28 34.95 29.44 15.32
CA ILE A 28 34.09 28.23 15.28
C ILE A 28 33.53 27.90 13.78
N ASN A 29 33.62 26.63 13.24
CA ASN A 29 33.62 25.84 11.91
C ASN A 29 32.98 24.40 12.12
N VAL A 30 32.58 23.60 11.12
CA VAL A 30 31.81 22.33 11.28
C VAL A 30 32.25 21.30 10.23
N ASN A 31 32.54 20.04 10.59
CA ASN A 31 32.76 18.88 9.68
C ASN A 31 31.83 17.66 10.05
N VAL A 32 32.05 16.38 9.70
CA VAL A 32 31.51 15.20 10.45
C VAL A 32 32.07 13.88 9.90
N ARG A 33 32.40 12.93 10.81
CA ARG A 33 32.17 11.48 10.59
C ARG A 33 32.11 10.66 11.90
N ASN A 34 31.19 9.68 11.88
CA ASN A 34 31.09 8.42 12.63
C ASN A 34 30.07 8.23 13.79
N LYS A 35 29.60 6.97 13.80
CA LYS A 35 28.37 6.34 14.29
C LYS A 35 28.16 6.28 15.82
N ASN A 36 26.87 6.21 16.18
CA ASN A 36 26.22 5.65 17.38
C ASN A 36 26.70 6.13 18.76
N VAL A 37 25.85 6.91 19.47
CA VAL A 37 25.53 6.91 20.92
C VAL A 37 24.66 8.17 21.25
N PRO A 38 23.74 8.14 22.25
CA PRO A 38 22.68 9.15 22.43
C PRO A 38 23.17 10.54 22.85
N LEU A 39 22.33 11.54 22.59
CA LEU A 39 22.50 12.95 22.93
C LEU A 39 22.97 13.17 24.38
N THR A 40 24.17 13.71 24.59
CA THR A 40 24.49 14.49 25.80
C THR A 40 25.53 15.56 25.46
N LEU A 41 25.18 16.82 25.75
CA LEU A 41 26.02 18.01 25.56
C LEU A 41 27.23 17.99 26.50
N GLU A 42 28.43 17.81 25.99
CA GLU A 42 29.65 18.33 26.62
C GLU A 42 30.12 19.54 25.80
N ILE A 43 29.68 20.73 26.24
CA ILE A 43 30.35 22.05 26.27
C ILE A 43 29.24 23.05 26.64
N LEU A 44 29.06 23.31 27.94
CA LEU A 44 28.10 24.30 28.47
C LEU A 44 28.77 25.33 29.41
N GLU A 45 30.09 25.47 29.39
CA GLU A 45 30.76 26.18 30.49
C GLU A 45 31.02 27.68 30.27
N ASN A 46 30.85 28.24 29.05
CA ASN A 46 31.24 29.65 28.79
C ASN A 46 30.15 30.57 28.20
N MET A 47 28.89 30.18 28.11
CA MET A 47 27.81 31.08 27.66
C MET A 47 27.02 31.64 28.84
N ASP A 48 26.57 32.90 28.75
CA ASP A 48 25.67 33.44 29.77
C ASP A 48 24.34 32.66 29.79
N GLU A 49 23.77 32.52 30.98
CA GLU A 49 22.59 31.71 31.29
C GLU A 49 21.34 32.14 30.48
N GLN A 50 21.27 33.42 30.11
CA GLN A 50 20.18 34.01 29.33
C GLN A 50 20.30 33.65 27.84
N CYS A 51 21.53 33.57 27.34
CA CYS A 51 21.84 33.13 25.99
C CYS A 51 21.64 31.61 25.82
N GLN A 52 22.00 30.82 26.84
CA GLN A 52 21.73 29.37 26.89
C GLN A 52 20.23 29.07 26.85
N GLN A 53 19.43 29.78 27.64
CA GLN A 53 17.97 29.62 27.64
C GLN A 53 17.33 30.04 26.31
N SER A 54 17.79 31.14 25.70
CA SER A 54 17.26 31.58 24.40
C SER A 54 17.58 30.59 23.28
N ILE A 55 18.77 29.98 23.29
CA ILE A 55 19.16 28.97 22.30
C ILE A 55 18.36 27.69 22.49
N PHE A 56 18.18 27.23 23.74
CA PHE A 56 17.40 26.03 24.03
C PHE A 56 15.92 26.20 23.64
N GLN A 57 15.32 27.35 23.91
CA GLN A 57 13.95 27.66 23.48
C GLN A 57 13.83 27.76 21.95
N LYS A 58 14.79 28.41 21.27
CA LYS A 58 14.79 28.52 19.80
C LYS A 58 15.07 27.19 19.12
N GLN A 59 15.86 26.31 19.74
CA GLN A 59 16.14 24.97 19.24
C GLN A 59 14.94 24.06 19.41
N GLN A 60 14.23 24.12 20.54
CA GLN A 60 12.98 23.39 20.73
C GLN A 60 11.90 23.85 19.72
N VAL A 61 11.79 25.17 19.51
CA VAL A 61 10.93 25.73 18.45
C VAL A 61 11.43 25.34 17.06
N PHE A 62 12.75 25.27 16.82
CA PHE A 62 13.31 24.80 15.55
C PHE A 62 13.01 23.33 15.32
N ASP A 63 13.17 22.45 16.31
CA ASP A 63 12.92 21.03 16.17
C ASP A 63 11.41 20.78 15.99
N GLU A 64 10.55 21.48 16.73
CA GLU A 64 9.08 21.44 16.54
C GLU A 64 8.64 22.00 15.18
N LEU A 65 9.27 23.10 14.71
CA LEU A 65 9.00 23.67 13.40
C LEU A 65 9.59 22.82 12.29
N TYR A 66 10.77 22.24 12.47
CA TYR A 66 11.44 21.37 11.50
C TYR A 66 10.64 20.09 11.33
N GLU A 67 10.22 19.41 12.40
CA GLU A 67 9.29 18.28 12.31
C GLU A 67 8.00 18.69 11.59
N LYS A 68 7.39 19.82 11.96
CA LYS A 68 6.19 20.33 11.26
C LYS A 68 6.43 20.72 9.81
N PHE A 69 7.58 21.26 9.45
CA PHE A 69 7.89 21.71 8.07
C PHE A 69 8.34 20.57 7.17
N THR A 70 8.90 19.50 7.75
CA THR A 70 9.21 18.25 7.05
C THR A 70 7.92 17.46 6.81
N PHE A 71 6.95 17.49 7.74
CA PHE A 71 5.64 16.83 7.59
C PHE A 71 4.56 17.63 6.82
N GLU A 72 4.46 18.97 6.97
CA GLU A 72 3.39 19.79 6.33
C GLU A 72 3.66 20.18 4.85
N ARG A 73 4.43 19.39 4.09
CA ARG A 73 4.66 19.60 2.64
C ARG A 73 4.94 21.07 2.30
N ILE A 74 5.98 21.70 2.87
CA ILE A 74 6.59 22.81 2.11
C ILE A 74 7.22 22.14 0.90
N ASN A 75 6.67 22.37 -0.29
CA ASN A 75 7.14 21.75 -1.52
C ASN A 75 8.42 22.45 -2.03
N LEU A 76 9.38 22.66 -1.11
CA LEU A 76 10.74 23.10 -1.38
C LEU A 76 11.53 22.03 -2.16
N TYR A 77 10.95 20.88 -2.49
CA TYR A 77 11.56 19.83 -3.31
C TYR A 77 11.85 20.26 -4.76
N LYS A 78 11.34 21.40 -5.21
CA LYS A 78 11.63 21.94 -6.54
C LYS A 78 12.99 22.65 -6.58
N GLY A 79 14.03 21.90 -6.95
CA GLY A 79 15.17 22.38 -7.74
C GLY A 79 16.26 23.21 -7.06
N CYS A 80 16.07 23.93 -5.95
CA CYS A 80 17.15 24.75 -5.37
C CYS A 80 17.73 24.16 -4.06
N GLY A 81 18.85 23.44 -4.14
CA GLY A 81 19.54 22.91 -2.96
C GLY A 81 20.13 23.99 -2.04
N THR A 82 20.33 25.20 -2.55
CA THR A 82 21.06 26.31 -1.92
C THR A 82 20.18 27.27 -1.11
N ALA A 83 18.90 27.45 -1.47
CA ALA A 83 18.05 28.43 -0.79
C ALA A 83 17.30 27.87 0.44
N LYS A 84 17.12 26.54 0.52
CA LYS A 84 16.37 25.89 1.63
C LYS A 84 16.93 26.25 3.01
N PRO A 85 18.26 26.15 3.26
CA PRO A 85 18.81 26.46 4.59
C PRO A 85 18.67 27.94 4.94
N ALA A 86 18.86 28.85 3.97
CA ALA A 86 18.70 30.29 4.18
C ALA A 86 17.25 30.68 4.48
N ILE A 87 16.29 30.04 3.80
CA ILE A 87 14.87 30.24 4.04
C ILE A 87 14.44 29.69 5.40
N ALA A 88 14.88 28.48 5.75
CA ALA A 88 14.62 27.89 7.07
C ALA A 88 15.21 28.78 8.19
N ALA A 89 16.46 29.21 8.03
CA ALA A 89 17.10 30.13 8.97
C ALA A 89 16.30 31.42 9.15
N SER A 90 15.68 31.95 8.08
CA SER A 90 14.88 33.17 8.13
C SER A 90 13.57 33.08 8.92
N PHE A 91 13.11 31.86 9.24
CA PHE A 91 12.02 31.66 10.18
C PHE A 91 12.49 31.54 11.63
N CYS A 92 13.76 31.18 11.83
CA CYS A 92 14.35 30.90 13.14
C CYS A 92 15.11 32.12 13.70
N HIS A 93 15.52 33.04 12.82
CA HIS A 93 16.27 34.22 13.17
C HIS A 93 15.88 35.42 12.31
N GLN A 94 15.78 36.59 12.94
CA GLN A 94 15.42 37.81 12.23
C GLN A 94 16.61 38.40 11.48
N PHE A 95 16.64 38.17 10.17
CA PHE A 95 17.56 38.84 9.27
C PHE A 95 16.94 40.12 8.70
N ASP A 96 17.74 41.16 8.49
CA ASP A 96 17.29 42.35 7.76
C ASP A 96 17.23 42.10 6.25
N LYS A 97 18.15 41.26 5.73
CA LYS A 97 18.30 40.97 4.30
C LYS A 97 18.80 39.56 4.06
N ILE A 98 18.29 38.93 3.00
CA ILE A 98 18.72 37.62 2.49
C ILE A 98 19.09 37.77 1.02
N VAL A 99 20.26 37.27 0.66
CA VAL A 99 20.75 37.24 -0.73
C VAL A 99 20.97 35.80 -1.14
N GLY A 100 20.23 35.32 -2.15
CA GLY A 100 20.49 34.02 -2.75
C GLY A 100 21.17 34.16 -4.10
N ILE A 101 22.20 33.36 -4.33
CA ILE A 101 23.00 33.37 -5.55
C ILE A 101 22.86 32.01 -6.20
N GLU A 102 22.31 31.99 -7.42
CA GLU A 102 22.08 30.75 -8.17
C GLU A 102 22.63 30.88 -9.58
N TYR A 103 23.48 29.96 -10.00
CA TYR A 103 24.13 30.03 -11.31
C TYR A 103 23.23 29.43 -12.39
N ILE A 104 22.49 28.35 -12.08
CA ILE A 104 21.66 27.63 -13.03
C ILE A 104 20.34 28.38 -13.25
N LYS A 105 20.06 28.75 -14.49
CA LYS A 105 18.92 29.62 -14.85
C LYS A 105 17.57 29.03 -14.47
N ASP A 106 17.34 27.74 -14.75
CA ASP A 106 16.05 27.10 -14.49
C ASP A 106 15.76 27.00 -12.99
N ILE A 107 16.80 26.69 -12.19
CA ILE A 107 16.70 26.65 -10.72
C ILE A 107 16.44 28.05 -10.15
N TYR A 108 17.13 29.06 -10.69
CA TYR A 108 16.88 30.45 -10.32
C TYR A 108 15.43 30.86 -10.61
N ASP A 109 14.86 30.45 -11.74
CA ASP A 109 13.48 30.79 -12.10
C ASP A 109 12.48 30.11 -11.16
N VAL A 110 12.72 28.87 -10.74
CA VAL A 110 11.92 28.21 -9.69
C VAL A 110 12.03 28.94 -8.34
N LEU A 111 13.25 29.32 -7.95
CA LEU A 111 13.51 30.06 -6.71
C LEU A 111 12.72 31.37 -6.64
N VAL A 112 12.74 32.15 -7.73
CA VAL A 112 12.07 33.46 -7.77
C VAL A 112 10.55 33.33 -7.89
N ASN A 113 10.05 32.40 -8.70
CA ASN A 113 8.63 32.35 -9.05
C ASN A 113 7.79 31.49 -8.10
N GLU A 114 8.37 30.42 -7.54
CA GLU A 114 7.64 29.44 -6.74
C GLU A 114 8.04 29.54 -5.26
N VAL A 115 9.33 29.44 -4.95
CA VAL A 115 9.82 29.37 -3.56
C VAL A 115 9.55 30.68 -2.80
N GLN A 116 9.82 31.84 -3.40
CA GLN A 116 9.51 33.13 -2.77
C GLN A 116 8.01 33.31 -2.50
N LYS A 117 7.16 32.84 -3.42
CA LYS A 117 5.70 32.95 -3.30
C LYS A 117 5.18 32.09 -2.15
N GLU A 118 5.71 30.88 -2.00
CA GLU A 118 5.37 29.99 -0.90
C GLU A 118 5.85 30.54 0.46
N TYR A 119 7.08 31.06 0.51
CA TYR A 119 7.59 31.76 1.69
C TYR A 119 6.65 32.88 2.12
N ASP A 120 6.22 33.73 1.18
CA ASP A 120 5.37 34.89 1.47
C ASP A 120 3.99 34.50 2.02
N GLN A 121 3.41 33.41 1.52
CA GLN A 121 2.15 32.86 2.01
C GLN A 121 2.29 32.36 3.45
N LYS A 122 3.36 31.60 3.73
CA LYS A 122 3.57 30.96 5.04
C LYS A 122 4.10 31.91 6.10
N PHE A 123 4.90 32.91 5.73
CA PHE A 123 5.44 33.92 6.64
C PHE A 123 4.34 34.63 7.43
N LYS A 124 3.16 34.86 6.84
CA LYS A 124 2.04 35.51 7.53
C LYS A 124 1.52 34.68 8.71
N ILE A 125 1.46 33.36 8.57
CA ILE A 125 0.98 32.42 9.59
C ILE A 125 2.05 32.27 10.68
N ILE A 126 3.29 32.02 10.28
CA ILE A 126 4.42 31.81 11.18
C ILE A 126 4.69 33.06 12.01
N LYS A 127 4.64 34.25 11.40
CA LYS A 127 4.75 35.51 12.11
C LYS A 127 3.72 35.64 13.24
N GLN A 128 2.46 35.27 12.99
CA GLN A 128 1.42 35.34 14.01
C GLN A 128 1.74 34.40 15.18
N GLN A 129 2.26 33.20 14.90
CA GLN A 129 2.63 32.24 15.93
C GLN A 129 3.84 32.72 16.75
N ILE A 130 4.91 33.20 16.10
CA ILE A 130 6.10 33.75 16.79
C ILE A 130 5.73 34.97 17.64
N GLU A 131 4.92 35.89 17.11
CA GLU A 131 4.46 37.08 17.84
C GLU A 131 3.57 36.71 19.05
N LEU A 132 2.86 35.58 19.01
CA LEU A 132 2.03 35.07 20.11
C LEU A 132 2.85 34.42 21.24
N VAL A 133 3.94 33.73 20.89
CA VAL A 133 4.77 32.98 21.85
C VAL A 133 5.79 33.88 22.54
N ASP A 134 6.51 34.72 21.78
CA ASP A 134 7.69 35.43 22.31
C ASP A 134 7.46 36.92 22.60
N ASN A 135 6.29 37.47 22.25
CA ASN A 135 6.01 38.92 22.36
C ASN A 135 7.03 39.80 21.57
N ILE A 136 7.76 39.20 20.61
CA ILE A 136 8.75 39.84 19.75
C ILE A 136 8.08 40.20 18.42
N LYS A 137 8.21 41.45 17.96
CA LYS A 137 7.72 41.87 16.64
C LYS A 137 8.60 41.35 15.51
N TYR A 138 8.17 40.28 14.85
CA TYR A 138 8.91 39.66 13.75
C TYR A 138 8.70 40.43 12.43
N LYS A 139 9.80 40.85 11.77
CA LYS A 139 9.74 41.52 10.46
C LYS A 139 10.28 40.61 9.37
N LYS A 140 9.65 40.69 8.20
CA LYS A 140 10.06 39.96 7.00
C LYS A 140 11.42 40.49 6.50
N PRO A 141 12.41 39.64 6.21
CA PRO A 141 13.65 40.06 5.58
C PRO A 141 13.42 40.59 4.15
N GLU A 142 14.30 41.48 3.69
CA GLU A 142 14.38 41.84 2.27
C GLU A 142 15.07 40.70 1.49
N PHE A 143 14.41 40.16 0.45
CA PHE A 143 14.99 39.15 -0.41
C PHE A 143 15.60 39.74 -1.68
N ASN A 144 16.80 39.29 -2.04
CA ASN A 144 17.48 39.65 -3.27
C ASN A 144 18.09 38.41 -3.93
N TRP A 145 17.50 37.95 -5.03
CA TRP A 145 17.95 36.79 -5.78
C TRP A 145 18.85 37.20 -6.95
N LEU A 146 20.00 36.54 -7.11
CA LEU A 146 20.99 36.84 -8.13
C LEU A 146 21.24 35.60 -9.02
N ASN A 147 20.94 35.70 -10.32
CA ASN A 147 21.36 34.69 -11.28
C ASN A 147 22.80 34.96 -11.76
N LYS A 148 23.79 34.57 -10.97
CA LYS A 148 25.21 34.87 -11.21
C LYS A 148 26.09 33.73 -10.72
N ASN A 149 27.32 33.68 -11.24
CA ASN A 149 28.36 32.85 -10.64
C ASN A 149 28.72 33.43 -9.26
N TYR A 150 28.70 32.61 -8.22
CA TYR A 150 28.97 33.02 -6.83
C TYR A 150 30.42 33.45 -6.60
N PHE A 151 31.35 33.12 -7.49
CA PHE A 151 32.71 33.69 -7.48
C PHE A 151 32.77 35.16 -7.93
N ASP A 152 31.79 35.64 -8.70
CA ASP A 152 31.76 37.01 -9.21
C ASP A 152 30.99 37.99 -8.32
N VAL A 153 30.31 37.49 -7.29
CA VAL A 153 29.51 38.29 -6.35
C VAL A 153 30.34 38.62 -5.12
N ASP A 154 30.40 39.90 -4.72
CA ASP A 154 31.00 40.29 -3.44
C ASP A 154 30.00 40.02 -2.30
N TRP A 155 30.38 39.13 -1.40
CA TRP A 155 29.62 38.72 -0.22
C TRP A 155 30.42 38.89 1.08
N SER A 156 31.51 39.65 1.05
CA SER A 156 32.41 39.89 2.19
C SER A 156 31.73 40.53 3.41
N ASP A 157 30.64 41.28 3.20
CA ASP A 157 29.91 41.95 4.28
C ASP A 157 28.77 41.09 4.90
N ALA A 158 28.64 39.82 4.51
CA ALA A 158 27.60 38.94 5.05
C ALA A 158 27.87 38.55 6.52
N ASP A 159 26.83 38.58 7.37
CA ASP A 159 26.89 38.09 8.76
C ASP A 159 26.88 36.55 8.83
N VAL A 160 26.09 35.92 7.95
CA VAL A 160 25.99 34.46 7.83
C VAL A 160 26.01 34.09 6.35
N LEU A 161 26.83 33.11 6.00
CA LEU A 161 26.93 32.57 4.64
C LEU A 161 26.60 31.08 4.66
N PHE A 162 25.56 30.70 3.91
CA PHE A 162 25.21 29.30 3.68
C PHE A 162 25.74 28.83 2.33
N VAL A 163 26.43 27.69 2.32
CA VAL A 163 26.98 27.07 1.12
C VAL A 163 26.55 25.61 1.08
N ASN A 164 25.88 25.24 -0.01
CA ASN A 164 25.66 23.86 -0.36
C ASN A 164 26.76 23.43 -1.34
N SER A 165 27.66 22.56 -0.89
CA SER A 165 28.88 22.22 -1.63
C SER A 165 28.75 21.03 -2.57
N THR A 166 27.56 20.45 -2.73
CA THR A 166 27.35 19.20 -3.49
C THR A 166 27.74 19.31 -4.97
N CYS A 167 27.67 20.52 -5.53
CA CYS A 167 28.04 20.79 -6.93
C CYS A 167 29.43 21.43 -7.07
N LEU A 168 30.23 21.45 -5.99
CA LEU A 168 31.55 22.07 -5.96
C LEU A 168 32.63 21.01 -5.89
N ASP A 169 33.56 21.03 -6.83
CA ASP A 169 34.76 20.20 -6.74
C ASP A 169 35.72 20.72 -5.65
N GLU A 170 36.75 19.93 -5.31
CA GLU A 170 37.71 20.29 -4.26
C GLU A 170 38.44 21.61 -4.53
N ASP A 171 38.71 21.95 -5.78
CA ASP A 171 39.44 23.17 -6.14
C ASP A 171 38.54 24.40 -6.05
N GLN A 172 37.28 24.27 -6.45
CA GLN A 172 36.23 25.26 -6.22
C GLN A 172 35.99 25.48 -4.73
N MET A 173 36.00 24.41 -3.93
CA MET A 173 35.89 24.51 -2.47
C MET A 173 37.08 25.24 -1.83
N LYS A 174 38.31 25.02 -2.32
CA LYS A 174 39.49 25.78 -1.88
C LYS A 174 39.40 27.26 -2.26
N GLN A 175 39.00 27.56 -3.49
CA GLN A 175 38.81 28.96 -3.94
C GLN A 175 37.74 29.67 -3.12
N LEU A 176 36.65 28.97 -2.80
CA LEU A 176 35.58 29.50 -1.96
C LEU A 176 36.06 29.76 -0.53
N ALA A 177 36.84 28.84 0.03
CA ALA A 177 37.48 29.03 1.33
C ALA A 177 38.45 30.23 1.32
N GLU A 178 39.25 30.41 0.27
CA GLU A 178 40.13 31.58 0.16
C GLU A 178 39.36 32.90 0.06
N LYS A 179 38.28 32.92 -0.70
CA LYS A 179 37.41 34.09 -0.81
C LYS A 179 36.73 34.42 0.53
N SER A 180 36.41 33.40 1.32
CA SER A 180 35.77 33.57 2.63
C SER A 180 36.61 34.35 3.64
N TYR A 181 37.93 34.36 3.50
CA TYR A 181 38.83 35.11 4.40
C TYR A 181 38.67 36.63 4.30
N GLN A 182 37.95 37.11 3.28
CA GLN A 182 37.62 38.52 3.12
C GLN A 182 36.37 38.92 3.92
N MET A 183 35.68 37.95 4.54
CA MET A 183 34.51 38.23 5.34
C MET A 183 34.84 39.03 6.61
N LYS A 184 33.88 39.83 7.06
CA LYS A 184 34.03 40.59 8.31
C LYS A 184 34.22 39.67 9.53
N GLN A 185 34.98 40.14 10.51
CA GLN A 185 35.21 39.41 11.76
C GLN A 185 33.89 39.15 12.48
N GLY A 186 33.70 37.91 12.94
CA GLY A 186 32.46 37.46 13.59
C GLY A 186 31.40 36.90 12.64
N ALA A 187 31.66 36.87 11.32
CA ALA A 187 30.78 36.21 10.38
C ALA A 187 30.74 34.68 10.60
N ILE A 188 29.63 34.04 10.21
CA ILE A 188 29.42 32.60 10.33
C ILE A 188 29.37 31.98 8.92
N PHE A 189 30.18 30.94 8.69
CA PHE A 189 30.15 30.15 7.46
C PHE A 189 29.56 28.78 7.74
N ILE A 190 28.50 28.41 7.01
CA ILE A 190 27.78 27.14 7.15
C ILE A 190 27.91 26.39 5.83
N CYS A 191 28.62 25.27 5.86
CA CYS A 191 28.77 24.38 4.72
C CYS A 191 27.95 23.10 4.94
N THR A 192 27.20 22.68 3.94
CA THR A 192 26.55 21.36 3.91
C THR A 192 27.21 20.49 2.84
N THR A 193 27.20 19.17 3.06
CA THR A 193 27.69 18.05 2.20
C THR A 193 29.18 17.74 2.17
N TYR A 194 30.06 18.64 1.73
CA TYR A 194 31.52 18.44 1.75
C TYR A 194 32.22 19.23 2.87
N PRO A 195 33.36 18.71 3.39
CA PRO A 195 34.18 19.44 4.36
C PRO A 195 34.67 20.77 3.80
N PHE A 196 34.51 21.84 4.58
CA PHE A 196 35.02 23.17 4.20
C PHE A 196 36.55 23.24 4.43
N PRO A 197 37.38 23.40 3.38
CA PRO A 197 38.83 23.27 3.48
C PRO A 197 39.51 24.57 3.96
N ALA A 198 39.02 25.14 5.06
CA ALA A 198 39.51 26.40 5.59
C ALA A 198 40.80 26.26 6.41
N LYS A 199 41.65 27.29 6.36
CA LYS A 199 42.80 27.42 7.26
C LYS A 199 42.31 27.69 8.68
N LYS A 200 42.73 26.87 9.64
CA LYS A 200 42.41 27.02 11.08
C LYS A 200 42.80 28.38 11.66
N SER A 201 43.76 29.08 11.04
CA SER A 201 44.18 30.43 11.41
C SER A 201 43.23 31.55 10.94
N GLN A 202 42.16 31.20 10.20
CA GLN A 202 41.17 32.14 9.67
C GLN A 202 39.75 31.80 10.14
N TRP A 203 39.46 30.52 10.40
CA TRP A 203 38.19 30.03 10.96
C TRP A 203 38.50 28.94 12.02
N LYS A 204 38.04 29.05 13.30
CA LYS A 204 38.02 27.88 14.26
C LYS A 204 36.73 27.07 14.07
N LEU A 205 36.48 25.91 14.73
CA LEU A 205 35.39 24.85 14.63
C LEU A 205 34.25 24.90 15.72
N LEU A 206 32.97 25.29 15.39
CA LEU A 206 31.65 25.56 16.03
C LEU A 206 31.04 24.26 16.50
N VAL A 207 30.53 23.48 15.57
CA VAL A 207 29.54 22.44 15.81
C VAL A 207 29.61 21.44 14.69
N GLU A 208 30.31 20.34 14.89
CA GLU A 208 30.42 19.26 13.92
C GLU A 208 29.20 18.32 13.96
N PHE A 209 28.40 18.15 12.89
CA PHE A 209 27.27 17.19 12.91
C PHE A 209 26.97 16.54 11.57
N GLY A 210 26.52 15.28 11.62
CA GLY A 210 26.16 14.49 10.44
C GLY A 210 24.71 14.07 10.48
N ARG A 211 24.03 14.38 9.38
CA ARG A 211 22.72 13.83 9.04
C ARG A 211 22.84 13.15 7.68
N MET A 212 22.15 12.03 7.52
CA MET A 212 21.90 11.47 6.19
C MET A 212 21.06 12.47 5.41
N PHE A 213 21.55 12.89 4.25
CA PHE A 213 20.78 13.70 3.31
C PHE A 213 20.46 12.79 2.12
N TYR A 214 19.18 12.47 1.93
CA TYR A 214 18.71 11.79 0.73
C TYR A 214 18.73 12.76 -0.46
N TRP A 215 19.43 12.40 -1.52
CA TRP A 215 19.41 13.12 -2.80
C TRP A 215 18.52 12.37 -3.78
N GLY A 216 17.34 12.92 -4.05
CA GLY A 216 16.54 12.53 -5.22
C GLY A 216 17.16 13.08 -6.49
N SER A 217 18.00 12.28 -7.16
CA SER A 217 18.46 12.58 -8.53
C SER A 217 18.58 11.36 -9.44
N VAL A 218 18.34 10.14 -8.96
CA VAL A 218 18.14 8.96 -9.81
C VAL A 218 16.65 8.83 -10.22
N THR A 219 15.73 9.29 -9.37
CA THR A 219 14.28 9.13 -9.56
C THR A 219 13.69 10.02 -10.67
N ILE A 220 14.19 11.24 -10.86
CA ILE A 220 13.58 12.21 -11.80
C ILE A 220 13.91 11.86 -13.26
N GLN A 221 15.16 11.53 -13.55
CA GLN A 221 15.60 11.18 -14.90
C GLN A 221 15.01 9.83 -15.34
N ARG A 222 14.89 8.89 -14.40
CA ARG A 222 14.19 7.61 -14.60
C ARG A 222 12.69 7.81 -14.79
N LYS A 223 12.01 8.67 -14.00
CA LYS A 223 10.59 9.02 -14.23
C LYS A 223 10.37 9.58 -15.63
N GLU A 224 11.25 10.44 -16.13
CA GLU A 224 11.15 11.00 -17.49
C GLU A 224 11.43 9.97 -18.59
N GLU A 225 12.41 9.08 -18.42
CA GLU A 225 12.71 7.99 -19.37
C GLU A 225 11.60 6.93 -19.41
N ILE A 226 11.09 6.52 -18.24
CA ILE A 226 9.93 5.65 -18.14
C ILE A 226 8.73 6.39 -18.75
N GLN A 227 8.48 7.68 -18.48
CA GLN A 227 7.40 8.46 -19.11
C GLN A 227 7.49 8.55 -20.64
N GLN A 228 8.70 8.61 -21.21
CA GLN A 228 8.87 8.62 -22.67
C GLN A 228 8.67 7.23 -23.29
N ARG A 229 9.11 6.15 -22.62
CA ARG A 229 8.71 4.78 -23.00
C ARG A 229 7.19 4.58 -22.79
N LYS A 230 6.60 5.23 -21.77
CA LYS A 230 5.17 5.18 -21.41
C LYS A 230 4.24 5.77 -22.46
N ALA A 231 4.69 6.75 -23.24
CA ALA A 231 3.88 7.32 -24.32
C ALA A 231 3.78 6.42 -25.57
N SER A 232 4.49 5.28 -25.60
CA SER A 232 4.63 4.41 -26.77
C SER A 232 3.86 3.08 -26.65
N PHE A 233 3.48 2.69 -25.44
CA PHE A 233 2.71 1.49 -25.09
C PHE A 233 1.47 1.96 -24.30
N GLY A 234 0.37 1.21 -24.31
CA GLY A 234 -0.96 1.65 -23.81
C GLY A 234 -1.05 1.99 -22.32
N ASP A 235 -1.98 1.36 -21.61
CA ASP A 235 -2.14 1.53 -20.15
C ASP A 235 -0.99 0.81 -19.43
N ILE A 236 -0.12 1.55 -18.73
CA ILE A 236 1.14 1.03 -18.16
C ILE A 236 1.07 1.06 -16.66
N ASP A 237 1.54 -0.01 -16.03
CA ASP A 237 1.59 -0.16 -14.59
C ASP A 237 2.56 0.86 -13.99
N VAL A 238 2.00 1.85 -13.31
CA VAL A 238 2.78 2.91 -12.66
C VAL A 238 3.29 2.51 -11.27
N ASN A 239 2.91 1.33 -10.79
CA ASN A 239 3.17 0.84 -9.43
C ASN A 239 4.25 -0.25 -9.37
N THR A 240 4.93 -0.50 -10.49
CA THR A 240 6.14 -1.34 -10.58
C THR A 240 7.33 -0.52 -11.09
N TYR A 241 8.54 -0.82 -10.59
CA TYR A 241 9.79 -0.29 -11.12
C TYR A 241 10.41 -1.18 -12.20
N THR A 242 9.83 -2.35 -12.43
CA THR A 242 10.42 -3.40 -13.27
C THR A 242 10.36 -3.07 -14.76
N ASP A 243 11.24 -3.68 -15.55
CA ASP A 243 11.18 -3.61 -17.01
C ASP A 243 10.25 -4.70 -17.59
N TYR A 244 9.07 -4.90 -16.98
CA TYR A 244 8.16 -6.02 -17.28
C TYR A 244 7.69 -6.09 -18.76
N LEU A 245 7.77 -5.00 -19.52
CA LEU A 245 7.48 -4.98 -20.95
C LEU A 245 8.66 -5.47 -21.83
N GLU A 246 9.86 -5.52 -21.27
CA GLU A 246 11.11 -5.82 -21.99
C GLU A 246 11.58 -7.26 -21.80
N VAL A 247 10.98 -7.97 -20.85
CA VAL A 247 11.31 -9.35 -20.49
C VAL A 247 10.03 -10.16 -20.30
N ASN A 248 10.15 -11.47 -20.42
CA ASN A 248 9.11 -12.41 -19.99
C ASN A 248 9.65 -13.24 -18.83
N VAL A 249 8.94 -13.25 -17.70
CA VAL A 249 9.30 -14.07 -16.54
C VAL A 249 8.67 -15.45 -16.70
N LEU A 250 9.51 -16.47 -16.82
CA LEU A 250 9.07 -17.82 -17.12
C LEU A 250 8.65 -18.58 -15.86
N ASP A 251 9.46 -18.47 -14.80
CA ASP A 251 9.33 -19.28 -13.60
C ASP A 251 10.00 -18.60 -12.39
N TYR A 252 9.43 -18.83 -11.22
CA TYR A 252 10.01 -18.49 -9.92
C TYR A 252 10.20 -19.75 -9.08
N ASP A 253 11.42 -19.98 -8.58
CA ASP A 253 11.71 -20.98 -7.54
C ASP A 253 12.04 -20.23 -6.25
N VAL A 254 11.09 -20.20 -5.32
CA VAL A 254 11.13 -19.43 -4.08
C VAL A 254 11.26 -20.41 -2.92
N THR A 255 12.36 -20.30 -2.18
CA THR A 255 12.57 -21.04 -0.93
C THR A 255 12.56 -20.06 0.24
N ILE A 256 11.73 -20.32 1.25
CA ILE A 256 11.63 -19.50 2.46
C ILE A 256 11.77 -20.33 3.74
N THR A 257 12.34 -19.71 4.76
CA THR A 257 12.41 -20.24 6.14
C THR A 257 11.87 -19.17 7.09
N PRO A 258 10.59 -19.26 7.48
CA PRO A 258 10.00 -18.36 8.47
C PRO A 258 10.58 -18.56 9.86
N ASN A 259 10.76 -17.46 10.60
CA ASN A 259 11.15 -17.49 12.01
C ASN A 259 10.10 -16.79 12.87
N PHE A 260 9.29 -17.58 13.58
CA PHE A 260 8.20 -17.07 14.42
C PHE A 260 8.65 -16.31 15.67
N GLU A 261 9.91 -16.49 16.13
CA GLU A 261 10.43 -15.76 17.29
C GLU A 261 10.86 -14.33 16.94
N THR A 262 11.45 -14.16 15.77
CA THR A 262 11.96 -12.87 15.27
C THR A 262 11.03 -12.22 14.25
N LYS A 263 9.96 -12.91 13.82
CA LYS A 263 8.99 -12.46 12.81
C LYS A 263 9.62 -12.05 11.49
N THR A 264 10.69 -12.74 11.11
CA THR A 264 11.41 -12.54 9.84
C THR A 264 11.33 -13.78 8.95
N ILE A 265 11.53 -13.59 7.65
CA ILE A 265 11.68 -14.66 6.67
C ILE A 265 13.10 -14.59 6.09
N THR A 266 13.82 -15.71 6.10
CA THR A 266 15.04 -15.85 5.27
C THR A 266 14.66 -16.56 3.98
N GLY A 267 15.13 -16.09 2.83
CA GLY A 267 14.76 -16.68 1.55
C GLY A 267 15.85 -16.70 0.49
N GLU A 268 15.63 -17.55 -0.50
CA GLU A 268 16.32 -17.57 -1.79
C GLU A 268 15.23 -17.53 -2.87
N VAL A 269 15.36 -16.66 -3.86
CA VAL A 269 14.52 -16.69 -5.07
C VAL A 269 15.40 -16.91 -6.29
N ILE A 270 14.95 -17.79 -7.18
CA ILE A 270 15.52 -17.98 -8.51
C ILE A 270 14.47 -17.55 -9.53
N ILE A 271 14.79 -16.55 -10.35
CA ILE A 271 13.91 -16.02 -11.38
C ILE A 271 14.45 -16.44 -12.76
N ASP A 272 13.64 -17.15 -13.55
CA ASP A 272 13.92 -17.49 -14.96
C ASP A 272 13.37 -16.41 -15.89
N ILE A 273 14.24 -15.80 -16.69
CA ILE A 273 13.92 -14.60 -17.48
C ILE A 273 14.31 -14.80 -18.94
N ASP A 274 13.38 -14.47 -19.85
CA ASP A 274 13.57 -14.43 -21.30
C ASP A 274 13.51 -12.98 -21.83
N PRO A 275 14.65 -12.37 -22.22
CA PRO A 275 14.66 -11.02 -22.78
C PRO A 275 13.89 -10.91 -24.10
N LEU A 276 12.94 -9.97 -24.18
CA LEU A 276 12.19 -9.68 -25.41
C LEU A 276 12.94 -8.70 -26.33
N GLN A 277 13.99 -8.06 -25.81
CA GLN A 277 14.95 -7.23 -26.52
C GLN A 277 16.35 -7.35 -25.88
N ASP A 278 17.34 -6.66 -26.45
CA ASP A 278 18.68 -6.60 -25.88
C ASP A 278 18.65 -5.75 -24.59
N ILE A 279 19.10 -6.31 -23.46
CA ILE A 279 19.05 -5.66 -22.15
C ILE A 279 20.44 -5.54 -21.52
N SER A 280 20.72 -4.37 -20.93
CA SER A 280 21.96 -4.10 -20.18
C SER A 280 21.74 -4.03 -18.67
N ARG A 281 20.47 -4.02 -18.25
CA ARG A 281 20.01 -3.71 -16.91
C ARG A 281 18.67 -4.37 -16.68
N ILE A 282 18.34 -4.67 -15.43
CA ILE A 282 17.04 -5.19 -15.02
C ILE A 282 16.69 -4.66 -13.64
N TYR A 283 15.41 -4.42 -13.40
CA TYR A 283 14.88 -3.91 -12.15
C TYR A 283 13.91 -4.92 -11.56
N LEU A 284 14.02 -5.14 -10.26
CA LEU A 284 13.08 -5.94 -9.48
C LEU A 284 12.43 -5.05 -8.43
N ASP A 285 11.14 -5.23 -8.19
CA ASP A 285 10.47 -4.65 -7.04
C ASP A 285 10.93 -5.38 -5.78
N ALA A 286 11.26 -4.62 -4.74
CA ALA A 286 11.69 -5.13 -3.45
C ALA A 286 11.46 -4.07 -2.37
N TRP A 287 10.91 -4.47 -1.22
CA TRP A 287 10.59 -3.53 -0.14
C TRP A 287 10.82 -4.15 1.23
N HIS A 288 11.49 -3.44 2.15
CA HIS A 288 11.81 -3.97 3.49
C HIS A 288 12.60 -5.29 3.47
N LEU A 289 13.44 -5.46 2.44
CA LEU A 289 14.31 -6.63 2.24
C LEU A 289 15.77 -6.26 2.48
N GLN A 290 16.56 -7.26 2.84
CA GLN A 290 18.01 -7.18 2.94
C GLN A 290 18.62 -8.23 2.00
N VAL A 291 19.28 -7.76 0.94
CA VAL A 291 19.88 -8.62 -0.07
C VAL A 291 21.27 -9.07 0.39
N ASN A 292 21.47 -10.38 0.49
CA ASN A 292 22.75 -10.97 0.86
C ASN A 292 23.65 -11.22 -0.36
N SER A 293 23.07 -11.71 -1.46
CA SER A 293 23.83 -11.97 -2.68
C SER A 293 22.92 -12.08 -3.91
N ILE A 294 23.43 -11.64 -5.06
CA ILE A 294 22.81 -11.83 -6.37
C ILE A 294 23.77 -12.62 -7.26
N LYS A 295 23.27 -13.69 -7.90
CA LYS A 295 24.02 -14.51 -8.85
C LYS A 295 23.31 -14.52 -10.20
N PHE A 296 24.06 -14.31 -11.27
CA PHE A 296 23.57 -14.39 -12.64
C PHE A 296 24.05 -15.69 -13.32
N ALA A 297 23.19 -16.36 -14.09
CA ALA A 297 23.57 -17.53 -14.89
C ALA A 297 22.76 -17.67 -16.20
N THR A 298 23.43 -17.80 -17.35
CA THR A 298 22.76 -18.10 -18.64
C THR A 298 22.48 -19.59 -18.84
N TYR A 299 21.51 -19.92 -19.69
CA TYR A 299 21.06 -21.30 -19.91
C TYR A 299 22.00 -22.20 -20.70
N ASP A 300 23.01 -21.67 -21.43
CA ASP A 300 23.70 -22.49 -22.44
C ASP A 300 25.23 -22.57 -22.42
N GLN A 301 25.68 -23.82 -22.58
CA GLN A 301 27.00 -24.30 -23.00
C GLN A 301 27.06 -24.51 -24.55
N LEU A 302 26.03 -24.12 -25.32
CA LEU A 302 25.92 -24.40 -26.76
C LEU A 302 26.21 -23.22 -27.69
N GLN A 303 27.15 -22.31 -27.38
CA GLN A 303 27.78 -21.45 -28.41
C GLN A 303 29.27 -21.15 -28.15
N GLY A 304 29.94 -21.89 -27.26
CA GLY A 304 31.28 -21.51 -26.81
C GLY A 304 31.28 -20.27 -25.90
N ILE A 305 30.11 -19.87 -25.39
CA ILE A 305 29.94 -18.93 -24.29
C ILE A 305 30.09 -19.78 -23.02
N ASP A 306 31.11 -19.52 -22.22
CA ASP A 306 31.29 -20.20 -20.94
C ASP A 306 30.04 -20.01 -20.08
N ARG A 307 29.65 -21.02 -19.28
CA ARG A 307 28.68 -20.84 -18.19
C ARG A 307 29.20 -19.71 -17.29
N VAL A 308 28.69 -18.50 -17.46
CA VAL A 308 29.01 -17.38 -16.58
C VAL A 308 28.06 -17.49 -15.39
N SER A 309 28.48 -18.19 -14.35
CA SER A 309 27.92 -18.00 -13.02
C SER A 309 28.80 -16.97 -12.31
N VAL A 310 28.26 -15.78 -12.09
CA VAL A 310 28.98 -14.69 -11.43
C VAL A 310 28.12 -14.19 -10.29
N THR A 311 28.70 -14.16 -9.10
CA THR A 311 28.18 -13.37 -7.99
C THR A 311 28.47 -11.91 -8.29
N LEU A 312 27.43 -11.09 -8.31
CA LEU A 312 27.53 -9.67 -8.59
C LEU A 312 28.24 -8.97 -7.42
N THR A 313 29.06 -7.98 -7.75
CA THR A 313 29.72 -7.11 -6.77
C THR A 313 28.82 -5.91 -6.42
N GLU A 314 29.09 -5.22 -5.30
CA GLU A 314 28.33 -4.03 -4.87
C GLU A 314 28.32 -2.91 -5.94
N ASP A 315 29.29 -2.86 -6.86
CA ASP A 315 29.29 -1.89 -7.98
C ASP A 315 28.34 -2.29 -9.13
N GLN A 316 27.80 -3.52 -9.11
CA GLN A 316 26.98 -4.10 -10.18
C GLN A 316 25.50 -4.18 -9.84
N TYR A 317 25.11 -3.88 -8.60
CA TYR A 317 23.71 -3.69 -8.23
C TYR A 317 23.58 -2.62 -7.14
N GLU A 318 22.45 -1.91 -7.13
CA GLU A 318 22.13 -0.92 -6.10
C GLU A 318 20.73 -1.18 -5.56
N ASP A 319 20.64 -1.30 -4.24
CA ASP A 319 19.42 -1.58 -3.52
C ASP A 319 18.84 -0.24 -3.01
N ASN A 320 17.69 0.18 -3.55
CA ASN A 320 16.98 1.39 -3.15
C ASN A 320 15.72 1.01 -2.36
N LEU A 321 15.91 0.30 -1.24
CA LEU A 321 14.84 -0.41 -0.52
C LEU A 321 14.12 0.45 0.52
N ASP A 322 14.75 1.55 0.95
CA ASP A 322 14.23 2.53 1.92
C ASP A 322 13.67 3.81 1.26
N LEU A 323 13.22 3.73 -0.01
CA LEU A 323 12.57 4.88 -0.63
C LEU A 323 11.29 5.18 0.15
N GLU A 324 11.21 6.36 0.79
CA GLU A 324 10.00 6.93 1.40
C GLU A 324 8.94 7.17 0.30
N HIS A 325 8.36 6.10 -0.23
CA HIS A 325 7.40 6.14 -1.30
C HIS A 325 6.36 5.03 -1.12
N GLU A 326 5.09 5.37 -1.35
CA GLU A 326 3.91 4.50 -1.26
C GLU A 326 3.93 3.24 -2.18
N MET A 327 5.05 2.95 -2.86
CA MET A 327 5.23 1.85 -3.81
C MET A 327 6.43 0.95 -3.45
N GLY A 328 7.11 1.24 -2.33
CA GLY A 328 8.34 0.56 -1.94
C GLY A 328 9.56 0.89 -2.78
N GLY A 329 10.55 0.01 -2.71
CA GLY A 329 11.85 0.14 -3.35
C GLY A 329 12.06 -0.76 -4.57
N TYR A 330 13.30 -0.76 -5.07
CA TYR A 330 13.73 -1.63 -6.16
C TYR A 330 15.18 -2.08 -6.01
N ILE A 331 15.49 -3.21 -6.64
CA ILE A 331 16.85 -3.69 -6.89
C ILE A 331 17.20 -3.35 -8.34
N ASP A 332 18.24 -2.55 -8.54
CA ASP A 332 18.79 -2.25 -9.85
C ASP A 332 19.98 -3.17 -10.13
N ILE A 333 19.89 -4.00 -11.17
CA ILE A 333 20.93 -4.98 -11.51
C ILE A 333 21.55 -4.64 -12.87
N ASN A 334 22.86 -4.35 -12.89
CA ASN A 334 23.62 -4.11 -14.11
C ASN A 334 24.10 -5.43 -14.74
N LEU A 335 23.57 -5.76 -15.91
CA LEU A 335 23.91 -6.95 -16.68
C LEU A 335 25.04 -6.72 -17.69
N SER A 336 25.52 -5.48 -17.82
CA SER A 336 26.55 -5.11 -18.79
C SER A 336 27.83 -5.89 -18.57
N GLY A 337 28.29 -6.54 -19.62
CA GLY A 337 29.53 -7.30 -19.62
C GLY A 337 29.49 -8.66 -18.92
N LEU A 338 28.32 -9.10 -18.43
CA LEU A 338 28.12 -10.45 -17.90
C LEU A 338 28.10 -11.51 -19.02
N VAL A 339 27.70 -11.14 -20.23
CA VAL A 339 27.71 -12.02 -21.40
C VAL A 339 28.75 -11.51 -22.41
N LYS A 340 29.56 -12.43 -22.95
CA LYS A 340 30.52 -12.15 -24.03
C LYS A 340 29.94 -12.62 -25.36
N TYR A 341 29.85 -11.71 -26.34
CA TYR A 341 29.47 -12.03 -27.70
C TYR A 341 30.52 -11.49 -28.68
N ASP A 342 31.13 -12.37 -29.48
CA ASP A 342 32.10 -12.00 -30.53
C ASP A 342 33.32 -11.12 -30.09
N GLY A 343 33.72 -11.22 -28.81
CA GLY A 343 34.88 -10.47 -28.30
C GLY A 343 34.62 -9.01 -27.94
N GLU A 344 33.41 -8.51 -28.18
CA GLU A 344 32.92 -7.23 -27.67
C GLU A 344 31.96 -7.51 -26.49
N THR A 345 32.10 -6.75 -25.40
CA THR A 345 31.06 -6.72 -24.35
C THR A 345 29.93 -5.84 -24.87
N ASN A 346 28.68 -6.03 -24.44
CA ASN A 346 27.81 -4.88 -24.07
C ASN A 346 26.44 -5.23 -23.45
N VAL A 347 25.73 -6.30 -23.81
CA VAL A 347 24.33 -6.56 -23.36
C VAL A 347 23.97 -8.06 -23.34
N VAL A 348 22.91 -8.45 -22.62
CA VAL A 348 22.24 -9.75 -22.76
C VAL A 348 21.35 -9.69 -24.01
N PRO A 349 21.59 -10.51 -25.05
CA PRO A 349 20.82 -10.44 -26.29
C PRO A 349 19.36 -10.88 -26.12
N LYS A 350 18.47 -10.35 -26.97
CA LYS A 350 17.10 -10.85 -27.13
C LYS A 350 17.08 -12.38 -27.27
N GLY A 351 16.24 -13.05 -26.47
CA GLY A 351 16.07 -14.50 -26.48
C GLY A 351 17.17 -15.29 -25.76
N GLN A 352 18.23 -14.63 -25.26
CA GLN A 352 19.25 -15.27 -24.44
C GLN A 352 18.75 -15.36 -22.99
N LYS A 353 18.01 -16.42 -22.69
CA LYS A 353 17.49 -16.68 -21.34
C LYS A 353 18.59 -16.71 -20.29
N PHE A 354 18.25 -16.29 -19.07
CA PHE A 354 19.12 -16.32 -17.90
C PHE A 354 18.33 -16.48 -16.60
N LYS A 355 19.03 -16.88 -15.54
CA LYS A 355 18.53 -16.96 -14.17
C LYS A 355 19.18 -15.90 -13.30
N LEU A 356 18.39 -15.29 -12.42
CA LEU A 356 18.87 -14.55 -11.26
C LEU A 356 18.59 -15.38 -10.01
N THR A 357 19.61 -15.60 -9.19
CA THR A 357 19.45 -16.21 -7.85
C THR A 357 19.77 -15.16 -6.80
N ILE A 358 18.83 -14.88 -5.92
CA ILE A 358 18.92 -13.80 -4.94
C ILE A 358 18.71 -14.40 -3.56
N ASP A 359 19.73 -14.30 -2.71
CA ASP A 359 19.66 -14.65 -1.29
C ASP A 359 19.27 -13.39 -0.52
N TYR A 360 18.26 -13.46 0.34
CA TYR A 360 17.74 -12.31 1.08
C TYR A 360 17.18 -12.69 2.45
N TYR A 361 16.86 -11.69 3.26
CA TYR A 361 15.98 -11.85 4.42
C TYR A 361 15.10 -10.61 4.57
N THR A 362 13.98 -10.76 5.27
CA THR A 362 13.08 -9.65 5.59
C THR A 362 13.47 -9.01 6.92
N ASP A 363 13.28 -7.71 7.06
CA ASP A 363 13.32 -7.04 8.36
C ASP A 363 11.93 -7.13 9.03
N GLU A 364 11.85 -6.97 10.36
CA GLU A 364 10.54 -6.86 11.03
C GLU A 364 9.97 -5.46 10.77
N PRO A 365 8.88 -5.31 10.01
CA PRO A 365 8.28 -3.99 9.78
C PRO A 365 7.63 -3.50 11.08
N GLU A 366 7.60 -2.19 11.31
CA GLU A 366 6.95 -1.63 12.50
C GLU A 366 5.46 -2.01 12.50
N TYR A 367 5.05 -2.85 13.47
CA TYR A 367 3.73 -3.49 13.53
C TYR A 367 3.37 -4.37 12.32
N GLY A 368 4.28 -4.67 11.40
CA GLY A 368 3.99 -5.38 10.15
C GLY A 368 3.32 -4.52 9.07
N ARG A 369 3.32 -3.18 9.20
CA ARG A 369 2.82 -2.27 8.15
C ARG A 369 3.62 -2.44 6.87
N GLU A 370 2.98 -2.13 5.73
CA GLU A 370 3.62 -2.16 4.42
C GLU A 370 4.25 -3.53 4.06
N SER A 371 3.59 -4.61 4.50
CA SER A 371 4.04 -5.99 4.33
C SER A 371 2.98 -6.82 3.63
N GLY A 372 3.40 -7.81 2.83
CA GLY A 372 2.57 -8.86 2.27
C GLY A 372 2.63 -10.16 3.07
N TYR A 373 3.25 -10.16 4.25
CA TYR A 373 3.31 -11.31 5.16
C TYR A 373 3.04 -10.90 6.61
N PHE A 374 2.32 -11.77 7.34
CA PHE A 374 1.79 -11.44 8.67
C PHE A 374 1.98 -12.59 9.64
N PHE A 375 2.83 -12.38 10.64
CA PHE A 375 2.93 -13.25 11.81
C PHE A 375 1.85 -12.88 12.83
N VAL A 376 0.96 -13.83 13.09
CA VAL A 376 -0.09 -13.71 14.11
C VAL A 376 0.37 -14.44 15.36
N ASP A 377 0.51 -13.69 16.45
CA ASP A 377 0.85 -14.24 17.75
C ASP A 377 -0.27 -15.17 18.23
N LYS A 378 0.11 -16.21 18.97
CA LYS A 378 -0.82 -17.26 19.39
C LYS A 378 -2.04 -16.71 20.13
N GLU A 379 -1.91 -15.66 20.95
CA GLU A 379 -3.05 -15.07 21.66
C GLU A 379 -4.14 -14.48 20.77
N TYR A 380 -3.85 -14.24 19.48
CA TYR A 380 -4.78 -13.70 18.49
C TYR A 380 -5.30 -14.77 17.51
N THR A 381 -4.82 -16.01 17.61
CA THR A 381 -5.41 -17.15 16.91
C THR A 381 -6.66 -17.65 17.64
N TYR A 382 -7.55 -18.34 16.93
CA TYR A 382 -8.81 -18.81 17.51
C TYR A 382 -8.56 -19.78 18.68
N GLY A 383 -7.64 -20.73 18.50
CA GLY A 383 -7.28 -21.72 19.53
C GLY A 383 -6.48 -21.14 20.69
N GLN A 384 -5.84 -19.98 20.50
CA GLN A 384 -4.91 -19.35 21.46
C GLN A 384 -3.70 -20.20 21.87
N THR A 385 -3.38 -21.24 21.08
CA THR A 385 -2.39 -22.26 21.41
C THR A 385 -1.11 -22.11 20.61
N HIS A 386 -1.23 -21.81 19.31
CA HIS A 386 -0.13 -21.76 18.35
C HIS A 386 -0.18 -20.48 17.52
N PRO A 387 0.99 -19.93 17.13
CA PRO A 387 1.03 -18.81 16.19
C PRO A 387 0.78 -19.31 14.76
N LEU A 388 0.49 -18.38 13.86
CA LEU A 388 0.37 -18.64 12.42
C LEU A 388 1.05 -17.55 11.61
N LEU A 389 1.35 -17.85 10.35
CA LEU A 389 1.90 -16.93 9.37
C LEU A 389 1.09 -17.05 8.08
N TYR A 390 0.68 -15.94 7.48
CA TYR A 390 0.07 -15.94 6.16
C TYR A 390 0.54 -14.76 5.32
N THR A 391 0.24 -14.79 4.03
CA THR A 391 0.52 -13.70 3.09
C THR A 391 -0.74 -12.98 2.61
N GLN A 392 -0.64 -11.71 2.24
CA GLN A 392 -1.65 -10.97 1.47
C GLN A 392 -0.89 -10.08 0.49
N ASN A 393 -0.71 -10.54 -0.76
CA ASN A 393 0.15 -9.85 -1.71
C ASN A 393 -0.58 -8.81 -2.56
N GLU A 394 -1.88 -8.96 -2.77
CA GLU A 394 -2.66 -7.98 -3.50
C GLU A 394 -2.72 -6.66 -2.72
N PRO A 395 -2.38 -5.51 -3.34
CA PRO A 395 -1.99 -5.33 -4.75
C PRO A 395 -0.49 -5.53 -5.03
N ILE A 396 0.41 -4.91 -4.25
CA ILE A 396 1.84 -4.81 -4.57
C ILE A 396 2.75 -5.25 -3.43
N TYR A 397 2.35 -6.28 -2.69
CA TYR A 397 3.02 -6.69 -1.47
C TYR A 397 3.83 -7.98 -1.60
N ALA A 398 3.84 -8.64 -2.77
CA ALA A 398 4.74 -9.77 -3.00
C ALA A 398 6.22 -9.34 -2.84
N ARG A 399 6.53 -8.13 -3.30
CA ARG A 399 7.86 -7.49 -3.18
C ARG A 399 8.38 -7.33 -1.75
N THR A 400 7.55 -7.51 -0.72
CA THR A 400 7.97 -7.33 0.67
C THR A 400 8.56 -8.59 1.30
N TRP A 401 8.39 -9.75 0.66
CA TRP A 401 8.93 -11.01 1.17
C TRP A 401 9.75 -11.78 0.14
N PHE A 402 9.78 -11.35 -1.13
CA PHE A 402 10.80 -11.77 -2.09
C PHE A 402 10.95 -10.74 -3.23
N PRO A 403 12.16 -10.52 -3.76
CA PRO A 403 12.35 -9.65 -4.93
C PRO A 403 11.69 -10.25 -6.18
N CYS A 404 10.89 -9.47 -6.91
CA CYS A 404 10.13 -9.98 -8.05
C CYS A 404 9.71 -8.91 -9.06
N PHE A 405 9.09 -9.36 -10.15
CA PHE A 405 8.31 -8.50 -11.05
C PHE A 405 6.89 -8.37 -10.49
N ASP A 406 6.68 -7.40 -9.60
CA ASP A 406 5.45 -7.31 -8.84
C ASP A 406 4.41 -6.45 -9.55
N THR A 407 3.86 -7.02 -10.63
CA THR A 407 2.91 -6.39 -11.54
C THR A 407 1.84 -7.41 -11.94
N PRO A 408 0.56 -7.01 -12.08
CA PRO A 408 -0.50 -7.92 -12.48
C PRO A 408 -0.47 -8.22 -14.00
N PHE A 409 0.39 -7.53 -14.77
CA PHE A 409 0.50 -7.68 -16.23
C PHE A 409 0.90 -9.09 -16.70
N GLN A 410 1.85 -9.73 -16.00
CA GLN A 410 2.41 -11.03 -16.39
C GLN A 410 2.22 -12.07 -15.29
N ALA A 411 1.96 -13.30 -15.73
CA ALA A 411 1.86 -14.48 -14.88
C ALA A 411 3.00 -15.46 -15.19
N SER A 412 3.46 -16.17 -14.16
CA SER A 412 4.59 -17.12 -14.25
C SER A 412 4.26 -18.41 -13.50
N THR A 413 5.01 -19.48 -13.74
CA THR A 413 4.94 -20.67 -12.87
C THR A 413 5.73 -20.42 -11.58
N PHE A 414 5.34 -21.09 -10.50
CA PHE A 414 5.99 -21.01 -9.21
C PHE A 414 6.27 -22.39 -8.64
N THR A 415 7.50 -22.57 -8.14
CA THR A 415 7.86 -23.57 -7.15
C THR A 415 8.07 -22.85 -5.82
N LEU A 416 7.22 -23.13 -4.82
CA LEU A 416 7.34 -22.55 -3.48
C LEU A 416 7.76 -23.64 -2.49
N THR A 417 8.93 -23.47 -1.88
CA THR A 417 9.46 -24.34 -0.82
C THR A 417 9.42 -23.59 0.51
N ILE A 418 8.66 -24.11 1.48
CA ILE A 418 8.56 -23.56 2.83
C ILE A 418 9.22 -24.54 3.80
N ILE A 419 10.28 -24.07 4.47
CA ILE A 419 11.03 -24.86 5.44
C ILE A 419 10.53 -24.54 6.85
N LEU A 420 9.95 -25.54 7.51
CA LEU A 420 9.25 -25.36 8.78
C LEU A 420 9.82 -26.23 9.90
N GLU A 421 9.63 -25.76 11.13
CA GLU A 421 9.82 -26.62 12.30
C GLU A 421 8.78 -27.73 12.33
N LYS A 422 9.16 -28.86 12.93
CA LYS A 422 8.30 -30.04 13.02
C LYS A 422 6.95 -29.72 13.66
N GLY A 423 5.88 -30.09 12.95
CA GLY A 423 4.51 -30.02 13.43
C GLY A 423 3.70 -28.83 12.90
N PHE A 424 4.33 -27.85 12.25
CA PHE A 424 3.61 -26.89 11.43
C PHE A 424 3.15 -27.52 10.12
N GLN A 425 2.00 -27.09 9.63
CA GLN A 425 1.49 -27.41 8.29
C GLN A 425 1.57 -26.15 7.42
N ALA A 426 1.74 -26.35 6.12
CA ALA A 426 1.66 -25.29 5.12
C ALA A 426 0.59 -25.60 4.07
N TYR A 427 -0.08 -24.55 3.61
CA TYR A 427 -0.96 -24.57 2.45
C TYR A 427 -0.62 -23.37 1.57
N ALA A 428 -0.66 -23.53 0.24
CA ALA A 428 -0.26 -22.49 -0.70
C ALA A 428 -1.19 -22.45 -1.92
N THR A 429 -0.97 -21.45 -2.79
CA THR A 429 -1.66 -21.22 -4.08
C THR A 429 -1.74 -22.45 -5.00
N ALA A 430 -0.95 -23.48 -4.75
CA ALA A 430 -0.97 -24.75 -5.47
C ALA A 430 -1.14 -25.94 -4.53
N SER A 431 -1.51 -27.08 -5.11
CA SER A 431 -1.54 -28.35 -4.41
C SER A 431 -0.13 -28.78 -3.96
N LEU A 432 -0.07 -29.46 -2.81
CA LEU A 432 1.18 -29.99 -2.25
C LEU A 432 1.69 -31.13 -3.13
N GLU A 433 2.85 -30.93 -3.76
CA GLU A 433 3.50 -31.95 -4.59
C GLU A 433 4.26 -32.97 -3.74
N ARG A 434 5.01 -32.48 -2.74
CA ARG A 434 5.88 -33.32 -1.91
C ARG A 434 6.15 -32.70 -0.54
N GLU A 435 6.18 -33.58 0.47
CA GLU A 435 6.72 -33.30 1.80
C GLU A 435 8.05 -34.04 1.94
N VAL A 436 9.15 -33.31 2.18
CA VAL A 436 10.48 -33.89 2.32
C VAL A 436 11.05 -33.60 3.70
N PHE A 437 11.34 -34.66 4.46
CA PHE A 437 12.08 -34.56 5.71
C PHE A 437 13.58 -34.35 5.42
N SER A 438 14.06 -33.11 5.41
CA SER A 438 15.47 -32.80 5.19
C SER A 438 16.31 -32.79 6.49
N GLY A 439 15.96 -33.61 7.48
CA GLY A 439 16.82 -33.84 8.66
C GLY A 439 17.15 -32.56 9.45
N LYS A 440 18.34 -31.97 9.23
CA LYS A 440 18.93 -30.91 10.08
C LYS A 440 18.30 -29.52 9.92
N ASN A 441 17.49 -29.27 8.89
CA ASN A 441 17.01 -27.93 8.54
C ASN A 441 15.48 -27.73 8.70
N GLY A 442 14.71 -28.77 9.03
CA GLY A 442 13.24 -28.69 9.15
C GLY A 442 12.51 -29.70 8.26
N GLU A 443 11.19 -29.55 8.17
CA GLU A 443 10.29 -30.22 7.21
C GLU A 443 10.09 -29.29 6.01
N GLU A 444 10.41 -29.77 4.80
CA GLU A 444 10.25 -29.01 3.55
C GLU A 444 8.88 -29.31 2.94
N TRP A 445 8.07 -28.26 2.78
CA TRP A 445 6.78 -28.29 2.11
C TRP A 445 6.93 -27.65 0.73
N ILE A 446 6.75 -28.43 -0.34
CA ILE A 446 7.02 -27.98 -1.71
C ILE A 446 5.72 -27.99 -2.53
N PHE A 447 5.39 -26.83 -3.08
CA PHE A 447 4.21 -26.57 -3.89
C PHE A 447 4.64 -26.14 -5.29
N GLU A 448 4.01 -26.69 -6.33
CA GLU A 448 4.30 -26.32 -7.72
C GLU A 448 2.99 -25.96 -8.43
N THR A 449 2.92 -24.78 -9.05
CA THR A 449 1.73 -24.34 -9.77
C THR A 449 1.61 -25.06 -11.11
N GLN A 450 0.44 -25.62 -11.41
CA GLN A 450 0.18 -26.23 -12.72
C GLN A 450 -0.08 -25.20 -13.83
N ALA A 451 -0.64 -24.04 -13.46
CA ALA A 451 -0.93 -22.93 -14.36
C ALA A 451 -0.07 -21.70 -14.00
N GLN A 452 0.02 -20.73 -14.90
CA GLN A 452 0.68 -19.47 -14.62
C GLN A 452 -0.16 -18.66 -13.63
N VAL A 453 0.50 -18.00 -12.68
CA VAL A 453 -0.12 -17.16 -11.65
C VAL A 453 0.63 -15.83 -11.56
N SER A 454 -0.07 -14.72 -11.35
CA SER A 454 0.57 -13.41 -11.10
C SER A 454 1.11 -13.32 -9.68
N THR A 455 2.15 -12.52 -9.42
CA THR A 455 2.82 -12.44 -8.10
C THR A 455 1.86 -12.11 -6.94
N PHE A 456 0.86 -11.26 -7.19
CA PHE A 456 -0.15 -10.87 -6.19
C PHE A 456 -1.08 -12.04 -5.76
N ASN A 457 -1.19 -13.08 -6.59
CA ASN A 457 -1.99 -14.29 -6.32
C ASN A 457 -1.17 -15.43 -5.69
N VAL A 458 0.15 -15.26 -5.57
CA VAL A 458 0.99 -16.20 -4.82
C VAL A 458 0.75 -15.96 -3.34
N GLY A 459 0.37 -17.01 -2.63
CA GLY A 459 0.07 -16.94 -1.22
C GLY A 459 0.28 -18.26 -0.52
N PHE A 460 0.54 -18.17 0.78
CA PHE A 460 0.67 -19.32 1.65
C PHE A 460 0.21 -19.00 3.08
N ILE A 461 -0.19 -20.05 3.79
CA ILE A 461 -0.49 -20.00 5.22
C ILE A 461 0.18 -21.16 5.93
N VAL A 462 0.75 -20.87 7.10
CA VAL A 462 1.49 -21.77 7.97
C VAL A 462 0.89 -21.73 9.37
N GLY A 463 0.65 -22.88 9.97
CA GLY A 463 0.03 -22.97 11.29
C GLY A 463 -0.29 -24.41 11.69
N TYR A 464 -1.17 -24.56 12.67
CA TYR A 464 -1.70 -25.83 13.14
C TYR A 464 -3.18 -25.91 12.74
N TYR A 465 -3.51 -26.83 11.82
CA TYR A 465 -4.81 -26.89 11.19
C TYR A 465 -5.39 -28.31 11.18
N GLU A 466 -6.71 -28.38 11.29
CA GLU A 466 -7.49 -29.54 10.88
C GLU A 466 -7.97 -29.35 9.45
N GLU A 467 -8.06 -30.45 8.71
CA GLU A 467 -8.57 -30.46 7.34
C GLU A 467 -9.79 -31.38 7.20
N LYS A 468 -10.73 -30.97 6.34
CA LYS A 468 -11.87 -31.78 5.95
C LYS A 468 -12.02 -31.79 4.44
N LEU A 469 -12.11 -33.00 3.89
CA LEU A 469 -12.31 -33.22 2.46
C LEU A 469 -13.80 -33.16 2.13
N ILE A 470 -14.18 -32.27 1.20
CA ILE A 470 -15.57 -32.09 0.74
C ILE A 470 -15.83 -32.85 -0.55
N SER A 471 -14.85 -32.91 -1.44
CA SER A 471 -14.92 -33.72 -2.66
C SER A 471 -13.58 -34.36 -3.01
N GLU A 472 -13.66 -35.49 -3.69
CA GLU A 472 -12.53 -36.21 -4.29
C GLU A 472 -12.40 -35.88 -5.80
N GLU A 473 -11.39 -36.45 -6.44
CA GLU A 473 -11.14 -36.37 -7.89
C GLU A 473 -12.42 -36.45 -8.75
N PRO A 474 -12.53 -35.62 -9.81
CA PRO A 474 -11.47 -34.83 -10.44
C PRO A 474 -11.27 -33.41 -9.87
N LEU A 475 -12.02 -33.03 -8.82
CA LEU A 475 -11.89 -31.73 -8.15
C LEU A 475 -11.81 -31.94 -6.64
N VAL A 476 -10.62 -31.77 -6.08
CA VAL A 476 -10.34 -31.98 -4.66
C VAL A 476 -10.65 -30.70 -3.88
N ILE A 477 -11.74 -30.68 -3.11
CA ILE A 477 -12.09 -29.53 -2.26
C ILE A 477 -11.71 -29.81 -0.82
N LYS A 478 -10.89 -28.94 -0.23
CA LYS A 478 -10.46 -29.02 1.17
C LYS A 478 -10.88 -27.79 1.96
N LEU A 479 -11.40 -28.02 3.15
CA LEU A 479 -11.61 -26.99 4.17
C LEU A 479 -10.52 -27.11 5.22
N ILE A 480 -9.94 -25.97 5.58
CA ILE A 480 -8.81 -25.87 6.49
C ILE A 480 -9.19 -24.86 7.57
N ALA A 481 -9.09 -25.24 8.83
CA ALA A 481 -9.39 -24.37 9.96
C ALA A 481 -8.56 -24.76 11.18
N GLU A 482 -8.40 -23.84 12.13
CA GLU A 482 -7.78 -24.16 13.42
C GLU A 482 -8.54 -25.29 14.15
N GLU A 483 -7.85 -25.99 15.06
CA GLU A 483 -8.40 -27.15 15.78
C GLU A 483 -9.77 -26.86 16.41
N GLY A 484 -10.75 -27.72 16.10
CA GLY A 484 -12.11 -27.64 16.63
C GLY A 484 -13.08 -26.78 15.82
N LEU A 485 -12.64 -26.14 14.73
CA LEU A 485 -13.50 -25.34 13.86
C LEU A 485 -13.92 -26.01 12.55
N VAL A 486 -13.19 -27.03 12.09
CA VAL A 486 -13.36 -27.54 10.71
C VAL A 486 -14.73 -28.17 10.46
N GLU A 487 -15.35 -28.74 11.49
CA GLU A 487 -16.69 -29.33 11.38
C GLU A 487 -17.76 -28.25 11.27
N ASP A 488 -17.74 -27.25 12.16
CA ASP A 488 -18.66 -26.10 12.09
C ASP A 488 -18.48 -25.37 10.76
N PHE A 489 -17.24 -25.14 10.35
CA PHE A 489 -16.92 -24.52 9.07
C PHE A 489 -17.52 -25.31 7.92
N SER A 490 -17.35 -26.63 7.90
CA SER A 490 -17.93 -27.50 6.88
C SER A 490 -19.46 -27.51 6.84
N GLU A 491 -20.14 -27.26 7.96
CA GLU A 491 -21.60 -27.13 7.97
C GLU A 491 -22.06 -25.80 7.37
N GLU A 492 -21.26 -24.73 7.48
CA GLU A 492 -21.60 -23.41 6.92
C GLU A 492 -21.50 -23.37 5.39
N ILE A 493 -20.64 -24.21 4.79
CA ILE A 493 -20.32 -24.19 3.34
C ILE A 493 -20.44 -25.57 2.70
N ASP A 494 -21.46 -26.32 3.09
CA ASP A 494 -21.72 -27.68 2.59
C ASP A 494 -22.04 -27.73 1.08
N ASP A 495 -22.44 -26.60 0.49
CA ASP A 495 -22.82 -26.46 -0.90
C ASP A 495 -21.75 -25.86 -1.82
N ILE A 496 -20.53 -25.67 -1.32
CA ILE A 496 -19.39 -25.08 -2.04
C ILE A 496 -19.13 -25.74 -3.40
N LYS A 497 -19.23 -27.07 -3.49
CA LYS A 497 -19.05 -27.80 -4.74
C LYS A 497 -20.13 -27.42 -5.77
N GLU A 498 -21.37 -27.29 -5.32
CA GLU A 498 -22.47 -26.92 -6.20
C GLU A 498 -22.31 -25.49 -6.72
N TRP A 499 -21.73 -24.58 -5.93
CA TRP A 499 -21.41 -23.24 -6.39
C TRP A 499 -20.29 -23.23 -7.43
N ILE A 500 -19.22 -24.00 -7.23
CA ILE A 500 -18.16 -24.15 -8.25
C ILE A 500 -18.74 -24.67 -9.56
N ASP A 501 -19.54 -25.76 -9.48
CA ASP A 501 -20.18 -26.36 -10.65
C ASP A 501 -21.15 -25.38 -11.34
N GLU A 502 -21.87 -24.56 -10.58
CA GLU A 502 -22.79 -23.54 -11.10
C GLU A 502 -22.06 -22.41 -11.81
N ILE A 503 -20.99 -21.85 -11.22
CA ILE A 503 -20.21 -20.77 -11.83
C ILE A 503 -19.55 -21.25 -13.13
N ALA A 504 -18.94 -22.44 -13.12
CA ALA A 504 -18.40 -23.06 -14.33
C ALA A 504 -19.46 -23.21 -15.43
N ARG A 505 -20.66 -23.69 -15.06
CA ARG A 505 -21.78 -23.90 -15.98
C ARG A 505 -22.33 -22.60 -16.58
N ILE A 506 -22.40 -21.50 -15.83
CA ILE A 506 -22.91 -20.23 -16.37
C ILE A 506 -21.88 -19.55 -17.27
N LEU A 507 -20.59 -19.70 -16.98
CA LEU A 507 -19.52 -19.17 -17.81
C LEU A 507 -19.24 -20.05 -19.04
N ASP A 508 -19.67 -21.31 -19.04
CA ASP A 508 -19.29 -22.31 -20.05
C ASP A 508 -17.77 -22.48 -20.15
N VAL A 509 -17.10 -22.38 -18.99
CA VAL A 509 -15.65 -22.56 -18.81
C VAL A 509 -15.47 -23.57 -17.68
N ASP A 510 -14.66 -24.60 -17.91
CA ASP A 510 -14.33 -25.57 -16.87
C ASP A 510 -13.55 -24.89 -15.73
N PHE A 511 -13.72 -25.38 -14.50
CA PHE A 511 -12.91 -24.89 -13.38
C PHE A 511 -11.41 -25.16 -13.66
N PRO A 512 -10.53 -24.16 -13.56
CA PRO A 512 -9.16 -24.24 -14.12
C PRO A 512 -8.20 -25.09 -13.28
N TYR A 513 -8.62 -25.53 -12.09
CA TYR A 513 -7.77 -26.25 -11.14
C TYR A 513 -8.32 -27.64 -10.82
N ASP A 514 -7.42 -28.55 -10.44
CA ASP A 514 -7.75 -29.88 -9.90
C ASP A 514 -8.07 -29.86 -8.40
N GLY A 515 -7.83 -28.73 -7.73
CA GLY A 515 -8.10 -28.54 -6.32
C GLY A 515 -8.61 -27.14 -5.96
N PHE A 516 -9.36 -27.06 -4.85
CA PHE A 516 -9.80 -25.80 -4.24
C PHE A 516 -9.71 -25.91 -2.72
N GLN A 517 -8.94 -25.04 -2.11
CA GLN A 517 -8.64 -25.04 -0.68
C GLN A 517 -9.22 -23.76 -0.07
N LEU A 518 -10.08 -23.91 0.93
CA LEU A 518 -10.68 -22.79 1.63
C LEU A 518 -10.20 -22.79 3.09
N VAL A 519 -9.60 -21.68 3.51
CA VAL A 519 -9.00 -21.53 4.83
C VAL A 519 -9.79 -20.51 5.65
N LEU A 520 -10.27 -20.95 6.81
CA LEU A 520 -10.87 -20.06 7.79
C LEU A 520 -9.77 -19.28 8.52
N MET A 521 -9.71 -17.97 8.27
CA MET A 521 -8.66 -17.09 8.79
C MET A 521 -8.84 -16.78 10.28
N PRO A 522 -7.78 -16.32 10.98
CA PRO A 522 -7.93 -15.86 12.36
C PRO A 522 -8.88 -14.66 12.48
N PRO A 523 -9.43 -14.40 13.69
CA PRO A 523 -10.40 -13.34 13.92
C PRO A 523 -9.93 -11.93 13.53
N ASN A 524 -8.62 -11.68 13.53
CA ASN A 524 -8.05 -10.38 13.16
C ASN A 524 -7.91 -10.15 11.65
N TYR A 525 -8.29 -11.10 10.79
CA TYR A 525 -8.22 -10.95 9.34
C TYR A 525 -9.07 -9.76 8.85
N PRO A 526 -8.50 -8.83 8.05
CA PRO A 526 -9.14 -7.55 7.74
C PRO A 526 -10.17 -7.61 6.59
N HIS A 527 -10.09 -8.63 5.73
CA HIS A 527 -10.92 -8.76 4.52
C HIS A 527 -12.09 -9.74 4.73
N SER A 528 -13.02 -9.78 3.78
CA SER A 528 -14.07 -10.82 3.72
C SER A 528 -13.52 -12.16 3.25
N GLY A 529 -12.74 -12.10 2.20
CA GLY A 529 -12.01 -13.21 1.60
C GLY A 529 -10.90 -12.68 0.70
N ALA A 530 -10.06 -13.57 0.21
CA ALA A 530 -9.07 -13.30 -0.82
C ALA A 530 -8.74 -14.61 -1.57
N GLN A 531 -8.75 -14.55 -2.89
CA GLN A 531 -8.45 -15.67 -3.77
C GLN A 531 -6.96 -15.67 -4.16
N HIS A 532 -6.26 -16.78 -3.90
CA HIS A 532 -4.85 -16.99 -4.22
C HIS A 532 -4.67 -18.30 -5.01
N GLY A 533 -4.99 -18.31 -6.31
CA GLY A 533 -4.94 -19.53 -7.13
C GLY A 533 -5.86 -20.64 -6.60
N GLN A 534 -5.32 -21.76 -6.13
CA GLN A 534 -6.10 -22.84 -5.50
C GLN A 534 -6.39 -22.60 -4.01
N LEU A 535 -5.79 -21.60 -3.38
CA LEU A 535 -5.93 -21.28 -1.96
C LEU A 535 -6.84 -20.07 -1.79
N THR A 536 -7.80 -20.15 -0.89
CA THR A 536 -8.79 -19.09 -0.68
C THR A 536 -8.90 -18.80 0.80
N TYR A 537 -8.67 -17.56 1.18
CA TYR A 537 -8.85 -17.10 2.55
C TYR A 537 -10.27 -16.61 2.74
N VAL A 538 -10.87 -16.96 3.87
CA VAL A 538 -12.18 -16.43 4.26
C VAL A 538 -12.19 -16.02 5.72
N SER A 539 -12.80 -14.87 5.99
CA SER A 539 -12.96 -14.34 7.34
C SER A 539 -13.83 -15.27 8.19
N PRO A 540 -13.53 -15.45 9.48
CA PRO A 540 -14.42 -16.21 10.37
C PRO A 540 -15.78 -15.54 10.58
N THR A 541 -15.92 -14.29 10.13
CA THR A 541 -17.21 -13.57 10.10
C THR A 541 -18.23 -14.15 9.13
N ILE A 542 -17.85 -15.07 8.23
CA ILE A 542 -18.82 -15.80 7.39
C ILE A 542 -19.61 -16.84 8.20
N MET A 543 -19.08 -17.29 9.33
CA MET A 543 -19.72 -18.29 10.19
C MET A 543 -21.01 -17.72 10.78
N ASN A 544 -22.11 -18.47 10.71
CA ASN A 544 -23.45 -18.06 11.15
C ASN A 544 -24.00 -16.79 10.47
N SER A 545 -23.44 -16.40 9.31
CA SER A 545 -23.90 -15.23 8.56
C SER A 545 -24.95 -15.57 7.50
N GLY A 546 -25.18 -16.87 7.26
CA GLY A 546 -26.12 -17.35 6.27
C GLY A 546 -25.72 -16.87 4.87
N THR A 547 -26.63 -16.19 4.19
CA THR A 547 -26.48 -15.89 2.76
C THR A 547 -25.36 -14.87 2.44
N VAL A 548 -24.85 -14.14 3.45
CA VAL A 548 -23.65 -13.27 3.29
C VAL A 548 -22.36 -14.08 3.19
N GLY A 549 -22.28 -15.16 3.96
CA GLY A 549 -21.19 -16.12 3.87
C GLY A 549 -21.16 -16.72 2.47
N GLU A 550 -22.31 -17.22 2.00
CA GLU A 550 -22.46 -17.74 0.64
C GLU A 550 -22.04 -16.73 -0.43
N GLN A 551 -22.49 -15.47 -0.34
CA GLN A 551 -22.05 -14.40 -1.24
C GLN A 551 -20.52 -14.29 -1.31
N THR A 552 -19.86 -14.27 -0.15
CA THR A 552 -18.40 -14.18 -0.07
C THR A 552 -17.76 -15.36 -0.80
N ILE A 553 -18.21 -16.59 -0.52
CA ILE A 553 -17.70 -17.80 -1.20
C ILE A 553 -17.88 -17.74 -2.72
N ILE A 554 -19.06 -17.33 -3.18
CA ILE A 554 -19.35 -17.24 -4.62
C ILE A 554 -18.49 -16.15 -5.28
N HIS A 555 -18.21 -15.06 -4.58
CA HIS A 555 -17.32 -14.02 -5.07
C HIS A 555 -15.92 -14.59 -5.30
N GLU A 556 -15.33 -15.26 -4.31
CA GLU A 556 -13.99 -15.84 -4.44
C GLU A 556 -13.94 -16.91 -5.55
N ILE A 557 -14.98 -17.74 -5.69
CA ILE A 557 -15.12 -18.69 -6.81
C ILE A 557 -15.16 -17.95 -8.16
N SER A 558 -15.83 -16.79 -8.23
CA SER A 558 -15.89 -15.98 -9.44
C SER A 558 -14.54 -15.33 -9.77
N SER A 559 -13.78 -14.94 -8.74
CA SER A 559 -12.43 -14.36 -8.86
C SER A 559 -11.40 -15.33 -9.43
N VAL A 560 -11.64 -16.64 -9.34
CA VAL A 560 -10.84 -17.65 -10.05
C VAL A 560 -10.82 -17.40 -11.57
N TYR A 561 -11.91 -16.89 -12.15
CA TYR A 561 -11.96 -16.57 -13.58
C TYR A 561 -11.44 -15.15 -13.87
N PHE A 562 -11.96 -14.14 -13.14
CA PHE A 562 -11.53 -12.74 -13.28
C PHE A 562 -10.84 -12.28 -12.00
N GLY A 563 -9.52 -12.17 -12.05
CA GLY A 563 -8.64 -12.07 -10.88
C GLY A 563 -7.48 -13.05 -10.99
N ASN A 564 -7.74 -14.30 -11.41
CA ASN A 564 -6.71 -15.32 -11.61
C ASN A 564 -6.49 -15.72 -13.08
N MET A 565 -7.49 -16.30 -13.76
CA MET A 565 -7.31 -16.72 -15.17
C MET A 565 -7.08 -15.53 -16.09
N VAL A 566 -7.84 -14.46 -15.88
CA VAL A 566 -7.65 -13.15 -16.52
C VAL A 566 -7.58 -12.11 -15.43
N SER A 567 -6.46 -11.38 -15.35
CA SER A 567 -6.28 -10.30 -14.39
C SER A 567 -6.36 -8.93 -15.06
N CYS A 568 -6.42 -7.87 -14.28
CA CYS A 568 -6.09 -6.54 -14.75
C CYS A 568 -4.60 -6.46 -15.15
N SER A 569 -4.26 -5.59 -16.09
CA SER A 569 -2.87 -5.33 -16.50
C SER A 569 -2.18 -4.28 -15.63
N THR A 570 -2.97 -3.43 -14.98
CA THR A 570 -2.53 -2.38 -14.04
C THR A 570 -3.59 -2.23 -12.94
N TRP A 571 -3.20 -1.69 -11.79
CA TRP A 571 -4.13 -1.51 -10.66
C TRP A 571 -5.20 -0.45 -10.90
N GLU A 572 -5.00 0.47 -11.85
CA GLU A 572 -6.06 1.37 -12.32
C GLU A 572 -7.20 0.59 -13.01
N ASN A 573 -6.95 -0.65 -13.45
CA ASN A 573 -7.94 -1.49 -14.10
C ASN A 573 -8.52 -2.57 -13.17
N ILE A 574 -8.36 -2.45 -11.85
CA ILE A 574 -8.79 -3.47 -10.89
C ILE A 574 -10.29 -3.81 -10.97
N TRP A 575 -11.13 -2.91 -11.50
CA TRP A 575 -12.54 -3.18 -11.78
C TRP A 575 -12.77 -4.35 -12.76
N LEU A 576 -11.78 -4.69 -13.60
CA LEU A 576 -11.84 -5.87 -14.47
C LEU A 576 -11.73 -7.18 -13.69
N ASN A 577 -11.09 -7.17 -12.51
CA ASN A 577 -11.13 -8.29 -11.58
C ASN A 577 -12.46 -8.24 -10.82
N ASP A 578 -12.60 -7.25 -9.94
CA ASP A 578 -13.66 -7.21 -8.93
C ASP A 578 -15.05 -7.04 -9.53
N GLY A 579 -15.19 -6.15 -10.52
CA GLY A 579 -16.46 -5.82 -11.14
C GLY A 579 -17.02 -6.96 -11.98
N LEU A 580 -16.15 -7.68 -12.70
CA LEU A 580 -16.53 -8.87 -13.47
C LEU A 580 -16.84 -10.04 -12.53
N ALA A 581 -16.04 -10.27 -11.48
CA ALA A 581 -16.32 -11.26 -10.45
C ALA A 581 -17.67 -10.98 -9.74
N THR A 582 -17.94 -9.73 -9.36
CA THR A 582 -19.21 -9.30 -8.74
C THR A 582 -20.40 -9.51 -9.67
N TYR A 583 -20.24 -9.24 -10.97
CA TYR A 583 -21.25 -9.56 -11.95
C TYR A 583 -21.54 -11.06 -11.99
N ILE A 584 -20.53 -11.91 -12.12
CA ILE A 584 -20.68 -13.37 -12.19
C ILE A 584 -21.31 -13.92 -10.91
N GLN A 585 -20.87 -13.45 -9.75
CA GLN A 585 -21.42 -13.80 -8.44
C GLN A 585 -22.93 -13.55 -8.40
N ARG A 586 -23.37 -12.35 -8.78
CA ARG A 586 -24.81 -11.98 -8.79
C ARG A 586 -25.62 -12.76 -9.81
N GLN A 587 -25.02 -13.20 -10.91
CA GLN A 587 -25.66 -14.09 -11.88
C GLN A 587 -25.78 -15.54 -11.34
N GLY A 588 -24.78 -16.03 -10.61
CA GLY A 588 -24.86 -17.31 -9.91
C GLY A 588 -26.00 -17.32 -8.88
N LEU A 589 -26.07 -16.27 -8.05
CA LEU A 589 -27.17 -16.08 -7.10
C LEU A 589 -28.55 -16.01 -7.78
N LEU A 590 -28.64 -15.31 -8.91
CA LEU A 590 -29.87 -15.21 -9.70
C LEU A 590 -30.37 -16.59 -10.14
N ASN A 591 -29.47 -17.48 -10.57
CA ASN A 591 -29.81 -18.79 -11.10
C ASN A 591 -30.14 -19.83 -10.01
N LYS A 592 -29.34 -19.90 -8.94
CA LYS A 592 -29.48 -20.94 -7.90
C LYS A 592 -30.48 -20.55 -6.80
N VAL A 593 -30.48 -19.28 -6.37
CA VAL A 593 -31.29 -18.78 -5.23
C VAL A 593 -32.53 -18.01 -5.72
N GLY A 594 -32.36 -17.16 -6.73
CA GLY A 594 -33.44 -16.47 -7.39
C GLY A 594 -33.33 -14.93 -7.39
N ILE A 595 -34.16 -14.31 -8.24
CA ILE A 595 -34.07 -12.89 -8.59
C ILE A 595 -34.23 -11.92 -7.42
N SER A 596 -35.07 -12.26 -6.43
CA SER A 596 -35.28 -11.38 -5.27
C SER A 596 -34.05 -11.26 -4.39
N TYR A 597 -33.15 -12.25 -4.38
CA TYR A 597 -31.93 -12.21 -3.57
C TYR A 597 -30.81 -11.46 -4.30
N SER A 598 -30.53 -11.83 -5.56
CA SER A 598 -29.55 -11.14 -6.42
C SER A 598 -29.80 -9.63 -6.55
N LYS A 599 -31.07 -9.21 -6.71
CA LYS A 599 -31.44 -7.79 -6.71
C LYS A 599 -31.19 -7.09 -5.37
N LEU A 600 -31.39 -7.80 -4.26
CA LEU A 600 -31.24 -7.24 -2.92
C LEU A 600 -29.77 -6.97 -2.62
N ASP A 601 -28.92 -7.92 -3.00
CA ASP A 601 -27.47 -7.78 -2.96
C ASP A 601 -26.99 -6.57 -3.78
N ALA A 602 -27.48 -6.40 -5.01
CA ALA A 602 -27.16 -5.24 -5.84
C ALA A 602 -27.62 -3.90 -5.26
N LEU A 603 -28.75 -3.86 -4.55
CA LEU A 603 -29.23 -2.66 -3.87
C LEU A 603 -28.32 -2.32 -2.67
N VAL A 604 -28.00 -3.31 -1.84
CA VAL A 604 -27.10 -3.14 -0.70
C VAL A 604 -25.70 -2.72 -1.15
N GLY A 605 -25.18 -3.32 -2.22
CA GLY A 605 -23.90 -2.96 -2.82
C GLY A 605 -23.88 -1.50 -3.30
N ASN A 606 -24.95 -1.03 -3.96
CA ASN A 606 -25.04 0.37 -4.35
C ASN A 606 -25.08 1.33 -3.15
N ASP A 607 -25.76 0.96 -2.06
CA ASP A 607 -25.77 1.77 -0.83
C ASP A 607 -24.34 1.87 -0.25
N GLN A 608 -23.55 0.79 -0.32
CA GLN A 608 -22.13 0.80 0.07
C GLN A 608 -21.25 1.65 -0.85
N LEU A 609 -21.52 1.65 -2.16
CA LEU A 609 -20.85 2.52 -3.13
C LEU A 609 -21.11 4.01 -2.82
N ASP A 610 -22.35 4.37 -2.50
CA ASP A 610 -22.70 5.74 -2.12
C ASP A 610 -21.97 6.17 -0.83
N LEU A 611 -21.88 5.28 0.17
CA LEU A 611 -21.09 5.53 1.38
C LEU A 611 -19.59 5.69 1.09
N ASN A 612 -19.06 4.96 0.12
CA ASN A 612 -17.66 5.09 -0.29
C ASN A 612 -17.38 6.46 -0.94
N PHE A 613 -18.30 6.98 -1.76
CA PHE A 613 -18.20 8.35 -2.30
C PHE A 613 -18.23 9.40 -1.18
N ASP A 614 -19.14 9.25 -0.22
CA ASP A 614 -19.20 10.14 0.95
C ASP A 614 -17.90 10.09 1.77
N PHE A 615 -17.26 8.92 1.86
CA PHE A 615 -15.95 8.77 2.51
C PHE A 615 -14.86 9.55 1.77
N ILE A 616 -14.74 9.35 0.45
CA ILE A 616 -13.78 10.08 -0.41
C ILE A 616 -13.93 11.60 -0.21
N ASP A 617 -15.16 12.10 -0.27
CA ASP A 617 -15.48 13.52 -0.09
C ASP A 617 -15.17 14.02 1.32
N ARG A 618 -15.59 13.28 2.36
CA ARG A 618 -15.43 13.65 3.78
C ARG A 618 -13.96 13.76 4.19
N TYR A 619 -13.12 12.88 3.66
CA TYR A 619 -11.69 12.83 3.97
C TYR A 619 -10.84 13.58 2.94
N ASN A 620 -11.46 14.28 1.97
CA ASN A 620 -10.79 15.05 0.91
C ASN A 620 -9.70 14.22 0.21
N MET A 621 -10.03 12.96 -0.09
CA MET A 621 -9.18 12.04 -0.83
C MET A 621 -9.14 12.45 -2.31
N ASP A 622 -8.30 11.80 -3.10
CA ASP A 622 -8.30 12.05 -4.54
C ASP A 622 -9.66 11.65 -5.15
N GLU A 623 -10.35 12.61 -5.76
CA GLU A 623 -11.63 12.41 -6.41
C GLU A 623 -11.59 11.38 -7.55
N THR A 624 -10.41 11.10 -8.14
CA THR A 624 -10.28 10.02 -9.13
C THR A 624 -10.50 8.64 -8.53
N LEU A 625 -10.41 8.45 -7.21
CA LEU A 625 -10.74 7.16 -6.57
C LEU A 625 -12.21 6.76 -6.76
N SER A 626 -13.06 7.69 -7.21
CA SER A 626 -14.45 7.44 -7.56
C SER A 626 -14.70 7.07 -9.04
N SER A 627 -13.65 6.95 -9.88
CA SER A 627 -13.73 6.44 -11.26
C SER A 627 -13.31 4.98 -11.36
N LEU A 628 -13.70 4.29 -12.44
CA LEU A 628 -13.26 2.91 -12.69
C LEU A 628 -11.77 2.82 -13.00
N HIS A 629 -11.19 3.91 -13.52
CA HIS A 629 -9.76 4.08 -13.74
C HIS A 629 -9.23 5.25 -12.87
N PRO A 630 -8.86 4.99 -11.61
CA PRO A 630 -8.33 6.02 -10.72
C PRO A 630 -6.89 6.38 -11.09
N ASN A 631 -6.43 7.59 -10.77
CA ASN A 631 -5.03 7.96 -10.97
C ASN A 631 -4.17 7.43 -9.81
N LEU A 632 -3.35 6.40 -10.07
CA LEU A 632 -2.45 5.80 -9.09
C LEU A 632 -0.98 6.20 -9.25
N GLN A 633 -0.67 7.18 -10.10
CA GLN A 633 0.70 7.66 -10.26
C GLN A 633 1.24 8.19 -8.93
N ASP A 634 2.34 7.59 -8.49
CA ASP A 634 3.03 7.89 -7.24
C ASP A 634 2.19 7.63 -5.98
N LYS A 635 1.20 6.71 -6.03
CA LYS A 635 0.33 6.37 -4.90
C LYS A 635 0.32 4.88 -4.58
N ASN A 636 -0.06 4.53 -3.36
CA ASN A 636 -0.35 3.14 -2.99
C ASN A 636 -1.60 2.67 -3.75
N PRO A 637 -1.54 1.55 -4.50
CA PRO A 637 -2.70 0.96 -5.17
C PRO A 637 -3.83 0.52 -4.23
N ASP A 638 -3.57 0.30 -2.94
CA ASP A 638 -4.62 0.05 -1.92
C ASP A 638 -5.70 1.12 -1.93
N ASN A 639 -5.35 2.35 -2.33
CA ASN A 639 -6.31 3.44 -2.43
C ASN A 639 -7.39 3.20 -3.50
N ALA A 640 -7.08 2.44 -4.56
CA ALA A 640 -8.06 2.06 -5.59
C ALA A 640 -8.98 0.93 -5.13
N TYR A 641 -8.51 0.09 -4.20
CA TYR A 641 -9.30 -1.02 -3.66
C TYR A 641 -10.44 -0.49 -2.79
N SER A 642 -11.64 -0.46 -3.36
CA SER A 642 -12.81 0.17 -2.76
C SER A 642 -14.08 -0.38 -3.39
N GLN A 643 -15.26 -0.03 -2.85
CA GLN A 643 -16.54 -0.43 -3.43
C GLN A 643 -16.72 0.05 -4.89
N VAL A 644 -15.91 0.99 -5.36
CA VAL A 644 -15.95 1.47 -6.75
C VAL A 644 -15.60 0.37 -7.75
N SER A 645 -14.53 -0.41 -7.52
CA SER A 645 -14.11 -1.46 -8.46
C SER A 645 -15.18 -2.55 -8.61
N PHE A 646 -15.76 -2.98 -7.49
CA PHE A 646 -16.83 -3.97 -7.40
C PHE A 646 -18.14 -3.44 -8.01
N GLU A 647 -18.70 -2.38 -7.41
CA GLU A 647 -20.10 -1.99 -7.63
C GLU A 647 -20.30 -1.16 -8.88
N LYS A 648 -19.39 -0.22 -9.16
CA LYS A 648 -19.46 0.56 -10.40
C LYS A 648 -19.07 -0.31 -11.59
N GLY A 649 -18.14 -1.26 -11.41
CA GLY A 649 -17.79 -2.27 -12.42
C GLY A 649 -18.97 -3.19 -12.73
N PHE A 650 -19.67 -3.68 -11.70
CA PHE A 650 -20.92 -4.41 -11.85
C PHE A 650 -21.99 -3.60 -12.61
N GLN A 651 -22.20 -2.33 -12.23
CA GLN A 651 -23.17 -1.45 -12.91
C GLN A 651 -22.82 -1.25 -14.39
N PHE A 652 -21.53 -1.17 -14.73
CA PHE A 652 -21.08 -1.10 -16.11
C PHE A 652 -21.43 -2.38 -16.88
N MET A 653 -21.22 -3.55 -16.29
CA MET A 653 -21.61 -4.82 -16.90
C MET A 653 -23.12 -4.97 -17.09
N ILE A 654 -23.93 -4.48 -16.15
CA ILE A 654 -25.40 -4.45 -16.32
C ILE A 654 -25.79 -3.47 -17.44
N PHE A 655 -25.13 -2.33 -17.56
CA PHE A 655 -25.32 -1.42 -18.69
C PHE A 655 -24.99 -2.11 -20.03
N ILE A 656 -23.86 -2.82 -20.11
CA ILE A 656 -23.49 -3.61 -21.29
C ILE A 656 -24.57 -4.64 -21.59
N GLU A 657 -25.03 -5.41 -20.61
CA GLU A 657 -26.10 -6.39 -20.81
C GLU A 657 -27.38 -5.73 -21.37
N GLN A 658 -27.88 -4.70 -20.71
CA GLN A 658 -29.19 -4.12 -21.01
C GLN A 658 -29.16 -3.26 -22.29
N GLN A 659 -28.18 -2.36 -22.41
CA GLN A 659 -28.16 -1.35 -23.46
C GLN A 659 -27.38 -1.81 -24.68
N VAL A 660 -26.26 -2.52 -24.50
CA VAL A 660 -25.36 -2.91 -25.58
C VAL A 660 -25.76 -4.29 -26.14
N MET A 661 -25.92 -5.30 -25.30
CA MET A 661 -26.35 -6.66 -25.68
C MET A 661 -27.86 -6.78 -25.89
N GLY A 662 -28.64 -5.74 -25.59
CA GLY A 662 -30.09 -5.70 -25.79
C GLY A 662 -30.87 -6.57 -24.79
N GLY A 663 -30.39 -6.66 -23.54
CA GLY A 663 -30.94 -7.48 -22.48
C GLY A 663 -30.64 -8.97 -22.60
N SER A 664 -29.61 -9.34 -23.38
CA SER A 664 -29.31 -10.73 -23.69
C SER A 664 -28.25 -11.31 -22.76
N TYR A 665 -28.68 -11.79 -21.60
CA TYR A 665 -27.85 -12.48 -20.60
C TYR A 665 -26.88 -13.51 -21.20
N SER A 666 -27.38 -14.43 -22.02
CA SER A 666 -26.54 -15.48 -22.63
C SER A 666 -25.44 -14.96 -23.55
N LYS A 667 -25.60 -13.75 -24.13
CA LYS A 667 -24.57 -13.12 -24.96
C LYS A 667 -23.55 -12.39 -24.13
N THR A 668 -23.96 -11.78 -23.01
CA THR A 668 -23.02 -11.19 -22.05
C THR A 668 -22.10 -12.27 -21.49
N LEU A 669 -22.65 -13.43 -21.07
CA LEU A 669 -21.83 -14.55 -20.60
C LEU A 669 -20.95 -15.13 -21.71
N ALA A 670 -21.45 -15.28 -22.94
CA ALA A 670 -20.64 -15.75 -24.06
C ALA A 670 -19.51 -14.77 -24.43
N PHE A 671 -19.66 -13.47 -24.14
CA PHE A 671 -18.58 -12.50 -24.25
C PHE A 671 -17.54 -12.67 -23.13
N LEU A 672 -17.97 -12.84 -21.88
CA LEU A 672 -17.06 -13.13 -20.76
C LEU A 672 -16.29 -14.44 -20.97
N ASN A 673 -16.95 -15.49 -21.46
CA ASN A 673 -16.32 -16.73 -21.90
C ASN A 673 -15.22 -16.48 -22.94
N LYS A 674 -15.52 -15.69 -23.99
CA LYS A 674 -14.52 -15.31 -25.00
C LYS A 674 -13.33 -14.60 -24.35
N LEU A 675 -13.57 -13.64 -23.46
CA LEU A 675 -12.49 -12.93 -22.77
C LEU A 675 -11.59 -13.89 -21.99
N ILE A 676 -12.19 -14.82 -21.22
CA ILE A 676 -11.44 -15.83 -20.48
C ILE A 676 -10.56 -16.66 -21.42
N LEU A 677 -11.13 -17.16 -22.53
CA LEU A 677 -10.39 -18.01 -23.47
C LEU A 677 -9.32 -17.27 -24.27
N ASP A 678 -9.52 -15.98 -24.59
CA ASP A 678 -8.57 -15.19 -25.39
C ASP A 678 -7.40 -14.66 -24.55
N TYR A 679 -7.63 -14.42 -23.26
CA TYR A 679 -6.69 -13.75 -22.34
C TYR A 679 -6.24 -14.61 -21.16
N GLU A 680 -6.50 -15.92 -21.16
CA GLU A 680 -6.00 -16.84 -20.13
C GLU A 680 -4.48 -16.66 -19.88
N GLY A 681 -4.12 -16.43 -18.62
CA GLY A 681 -2.75 -16.20 -18.16
C GLY A 681 -2.21 -14.79 -18.45
N LYS A 682 -3.06 -13.80 -18.75
CA LYS A 682 -2.64 -12.43 -19.10
C LYS A 682 -3.43 -11.37 -18.34
N GLY A 683 -2.76 -10.27 -18.03
CA GLY A 683 -3.39 -9.03 -17.62
C GLY A 683 -4.01 -8.28 -18.81
N ILE A 684 -5.20 -7.72 -18.64
CA ILE A 684 -5.88 -6.86 -19.63
C ILE A 684 -6.18 -5.47 -19.06
N SER A 685 -6.14 -4.42 -19.88
CA SER A 685 -6.64 -3.09 -19.53
C SER A 685 -8.06 -2.89 -20.07
N TYR A 686 -8.66 -1.74 -19.73
CA TYR A 686 -9.93 -1.35 -20.34
C TYR A 686 -9.84 -1.22 -21.88
N ILE A 687 -8.63 -1.02 -22.45
CA ILE A 687 -8.41 -0.95 -23.90
C ILE A 687 -8.61 -2.32 -24.55
N GLU A 688 -7.98 -3.37 -24.02
CA GLU A 688 -8.17 -4.73 -24.55
C GLU A 688 -9.62 -5.21 -24.36
N PHE A 689 -10.25 -4.82 -23.26
CA PHE A 689 -11.67 -5.10 -23.01
C PHE A 689 -12.58 -4.40 -24.04
N ASP A 690 -12.31 -3.12 -24.32
CA ASP A 690 -13.01 -2.30 -25.32
C ASP A 690 -12.90 -2.92 -26.72
N GLU A 691 -11.68 -3.18 -27.20
CA GLU A 691 -11.42 -3.78 -28.50
C GLU A 691 -12.09 -5.16 -28.65
N ALA A 692 -12.01 -6.00 -27.61
CA ALA A 692 -12.65 -7.31 -27.61
C ALA A 692 -14.19 -7.22 -27.65
N LEU A 693 -14.77 -6.22 -26.98
CA LEU A 693 -16.21 -5.98 -26.99
C LEU A 693 -16.69 -5.52 -28.37
N GLU A 694 -16.00 -4.57 -28.99
CA GLU A 694 -16.33 -4.10 -30.34
C GLU A 694 -16.28 -5.26 -31.36
N GLU A 695 -15.19 -6.03 -31.34
CA GLU A 695 -15.01 -7.19 -32.21
C GLU A 695 -16.15 -8.21 -32.01
N TYR A 696 -16.49 -8.50 -30.74
CA TYR A 696 -17.56 -9.41 -30.40
C TYR A 696 -18.91 -8.92 -30.94
N LEU A 697 -19.24 -7.63 -30.75
CA LEU A 697 -20.51 -7.06 -31.22
C LEU A 697 -20.63 -7.09 -32.75
N ILE A 698 -19.58 -6.71 -33.47
CA ILE A 698 -19.55 -6.78 -34.94
C ILE A 698 -19.73 -8.21 -35.42
N LYS A 699 -19.08 -9.18 -34.77
CA LYS A 699 -19.21 -10.61 -35.11
C LYS A 699 -20.62 -11.14 -34.84
N GLN A 700 -21.24 -10.76 -33.72
CA GLN A 700 -22.56 -11.27 -33.31
C GLN A 700 -23.74 -10.61 -34.04
N TYR A 701 -23.62 -9.33 -34.40
CA TYR A 701 -24.73 -8.54 -34.94
C TYR A 701 -24.49 -8.07 -36.39
N GLY A 702 -23.28 -8.24 -36.93
CA GLY A 702 -22.85 -7.66 -38.20
C GLY A 702 -22.39 -6.21 -38.05
N GLN A 703 -21.61 -5.70 -39.01
CA GLN A 703 -20.94 -4.39 -38.93
C GLN A 703 -21.86 -3.26 -38.44
N ALA A 704 -22.94 -2.95 -39.17
CA ALA A 704 -23.77 -1.78 -38.90
C ALA A 704 -24.52 -1.87 -37.55
N ASP A 705 -25.09 -3.04 -37.22
CA ASP A 705 -25.82 -3.21 -35.96
C ASP A 705 -24.86 -3.37 -34.76
N GLY A 706 -23.66 -3.92 -34.99
CA GLY A 706 -22.58 -4.01 -34.00
C GLY A 706 -22.05 -2.64 -33.62
N GLU A 707 -21.64 -1.83 -34.61
CA GLU A 707 -21.20 -0.43 -34.43
C GLU A 707 -22.29 0.39 -33.71
N ALA A 708 -23.55 0.31 -34.15
CA ALA A 708 -24.65 1.05 -33.50
C ALA A 708 -24.94 0.63 -32.05
N ARG A 709 -24.52 -0.58 -31.64
CA ARG A 709 -24.61 -1.03 -30.24
C ARG A 709 -23.41 -0.56 -29.44
N TYR A 710 -22.22 -0.66 -30.03
CA TYR A 710 -20.97 -0.17 -29.47
C TYR A 710 -21.01 1.33 -29.19
N ASP A 711 -21.50 2.13 -30.14
CA ASP A 711 -21.67 3.59 -30.06
C ASP A 711 -22.59 4.08 -28.92
N LYS A 712 -23.25 3.17 -28.20
CA LYS A 712 -24.03 3.51 -27.00
C LYS A 712 -23.15 3.73 -25.78
N ILE A 713 -21.92 3.22 -25.79
CA ILE A 713 -20.99 3.29 -24.67
C ILE A 713 -20.28 4.65 -24.74
N ASP A 714 -20.43 5.45 -23.69
CA ASP A 714 -19.58 6.62 -23.46
C ASP A 714 -18.39 6.17 -22.59
N TRP A 715 -17.33 5.68 -23.24
CA TRP A 715 -16.16 5.13 -22.56
C TRP A 715 -15.51 6.13 -21.62
N ASP A 716 -15.42 7.40 -22.02
CA ASP A 716 -14.83 8.44 -21.19
C ASP A 716 -15.61 8.62 -19.88
N GLN A 717 -16.95 8.64 -19.96
CA GLN A 717 -17.80 8.76 -18.76
C GLN A 717 -17.79 7.50 -17.89
N TRP A 718 -17.75 6.30 -18.48
CA TRP A 718 -17.72 5.06 -17.70
C TRP A 718 -16.39 4.84 -16.99
N ILE A 719 -15.29 4.99 -17.73
CA ILE A 719 -13.95 4.65 -17.26
C ILE A 719 -13.38 5.77 -16.38
N PHE A 720 -13.44 7.02 -16.84
CA PHE A 720 -12.81 8.17 -16.17
C PHE A 720 -13.80 9.09 -15.45
N GLY A 721 -15.10 8.92 -15.68
CA GLY A 721 -16.12 9.70 -14.98
C GLY A 721 -16.11 9.42 -13.48
N LYS A 722 -16.12 10.49 -12.68
CA LYS A 722 -16.08 10.45 -11.21
C LYS A 722 -17.48 10.30 -10.62
N GLY A 723 -17.56 9.74 -9.41
CA GLY A 723 -18.81 9.57 -8.67
C GLY A 723 -19.74 8.50 -9.28
N LYS A 724 -21.05 8.74 -9.19
CA LYS A 724 -22.08 7.76 -9.60
C LYS A 724 -21.97 7.35 -11.07
N ALA A 725 -22.40 6.13 -11.37
CA ALA A 725 -22.47 5.63 -12.74
C ALA A 725 -23.35 6.52 -13.64
N PRO A 726 -22.99 6.69 -14.93
CA PRO A 726 -23.75 7.53 -15.86
C PRO A 726 -25.10 6.93 -16.25
N PHE A 727 -25.31 5.63 -16.00
CA PHE A 727 -26.57 4.93 -16.21
C PHE A 727 -27.13 4.41 -14.90
N ASP A 728 -28.35 4.82 -14.55
CA ASP A 728 -29.03 4.39 -13.34
C ASP A 728 -29.60 2.98 -13.51
N VAL A 729 -28.78 1.99 -13.18
CA VAL A 729 -29.16 0.56 -13.14
C VAL A 729 -30.11 0.30 -11.97
N ILE A 730 -29.87 0.95 -10.85
CA ILE A 730 -30.38 0.56 -9.53
C ILE A 730 -31.86 0.92 -9.37
N SER A 731 -32.31 2.07 -9.89
CA SER A 731 -33.72 2.45 -9.80
C SER A 731 -34.68 1.52 -10.55
N SER A 732 -34.16 0.66 -11.43
CA SER A 732 -34.94 -0.36 -12.14
C SER A 732 -35.12 -1.66 -11.35
N LEU A 733 -34.37 -1.84 -10.26
CA LEU A 733 -34.37 -3.05 -9.44
C LEU A 733 -35.47 -3.00 -8.38
N ASP A 734 -36.73 -3.19 -8.79
CA ASP A 734 -37.83 -3.32 -7.84
C ASP A 734 -37.69 -4.61 -6.99
N ASN A 735 -37.88 -4.49 -5.67
CA ASN A 735 -37.76 -5.57 -4.71
C ASN A 735 -38.69 -5.38 -3.48
N ASP A 736 -39.75 -6.18 -3.41
CA ASP A 736 -40.72 -6.18 -2.30
C ASP A 736 -40.06 -6.34 -0.92
N LYS A 737 -38.97 -7.11 -0.79
CA LYS A 737 -38.30 -7.31 0.51
C LYS A 737 -37.57 -6.05 0.98
N TYR A 738 -36.92 -5.35 0.06
CA TYR A 738 -36.26 -4.06 0.31
C TYR A 738 -37.29 -3.01 0.73
N ASP A 739 -38.35 -2.85 -0.08
CA ASP A 739 -39.45 -1.93 0.20
C ASP A 739 -40.12 -2.22 1.55
N LEU A 740 -40.26 -3.50 1.90
CA LEU A 740 -40.85 -3.90 3.17
C LEU A 740 -40.00 -3.47 4.37
N ALA A 741 -38.68 -3.65 4.29
CA ALA A 741 -37.73 -3.25 5.33
C ALA A 741 -37.71 -1.72 5.50
N ILE A 742 -37.61 -0.96 4.40
CA ILE A 742 -37.66 0.50 4.40
C ILE A 742 -38.99 1.01 4.97
N ASN A 743 -40.12 0.44 4.53
CA ASN A 743 -41.43 0.83 5.04
C ASN A 743 -41.59 0.48 6.53
N MET A 744 -40.97 -0.60 6.99
CA MET A 744 -40.93 -0.93 8.41
C MET A 744 -40.12 0.09 9.20
N ALA A 745 -38.92 0.44 8.75
CA ALA A 745 -38.07 1.45 9.38
C ALA A 745 -38.80 2.80 9.49
N LYS A 746 -39.42 3.26 8.39
CA LYS A 746 -40.27 4.48 8.38
C LYS A 746 -41.39 4.44 9.42
N LYS A 747 -42.06 3.30 9.60
CA LYS A 747 -43.11 3.15 10.62
C LYS A 747 -42.54 3.17 12.04
N PHE A 748 -41.40 2.53 12.28
CA PHE A 748 -40.70 2.59 13.57
C PHE A 748 -40.32 4.03 13.94
N LEU A 749 -39.74 4.78 12.98
CA LEU A 749 -39.47 6.22 13.14
C LEU A 749 -40.75 7.01 13.42
N GLN A 750 -41.83 6.76 12.67
CA GLN A 750 -43.12 7.43 12.86
C GLN A 750 -43.70 7.21 14.27
N PHE A 751 -43.60 6.00 14.81
CA PHE A 751 -44.10 5.71 16.16
C PHE A 751 -43.13 6.14 17.28
N SER A 752 -41.85 6.40 16.98
CA SER A 752 -40.85 6.91 17.93
C SER A 752 -40.78 6.10 19.24
N GLY A 753 -41.00 4.78 19.17
CA GLY A 753 -41.02 3.88 20.33
C GLY A 753 -42.22 4.04 21.28
N THR A 754 -43.25 4.82 20.93
CA THR A 754 -44.50 4.95 21.71
C THR A 754 -45.47 3.79 21.49
N SER A 755 -45.40 3.16 20.32
CA SER A 755 -46.10 1.95 19.93
C SER A 755 -45.29 1.21 18.86
N LEU A 756 -45.68 -0.01 18.54
CA LEU A 756 -45.08 -0.79 17.46
C LEU A 756 -45.95 -0.75 16.19
N PRO A 757 -45.33 -0.80 15.00
CA PRO A 757 -46.04 -1.09 13.77
C PRO A 757 -46.79 -2.42 13.83
N SER A 758 -47.93 -2.52 13.15
CA SER A 758 -48.57 -3.82 12.89
C SER A 758 -47.60 -4.73 12.14
N ASN A 759 -47.57 -6.02 12.49
CA ASN A 759 -46.74 -7.07 11.88
C ASN A 759 -45.22 -6.90 12.09
N TYR A 760 -44.76 -6.07 13.04
CA TYR A 760 -43.32 -5.89 13.31
C TYR A 760 -42.55 -7.21 13.50
N LYS A 761 -43.18 -8.24 14.09
CA LYS A 761 -42.55 -9.54 14.35
C LYS A 761 -42.22 -10.34 13.08
N ASP A 762 -43.05 -10.22 12.05
CA ASP A 762 -43.00 -11.11 10.89
C ASP A 762 -42.29 -10.47 9.68
N LEU A 763 -41.84 -9.21 9.82
CA LEU A 763 -41.43 -8.37 8.69
C LEU A 763 -39.91 -8.21 8.53
N LEU A 764 -39.13 -8.46 9.57
CA LEU A 764 -37.66 -8.57 9.49
C LEU A 764 -37.30 -10.05 9.61
N SER A 765 -37.58 -10.80 8.56
CA SER A 765 -37.51 -12.28 8.58
C SER A 765 -36.26 -12.84 7.90
N SER A 766 -35.54 -12.01 7.15
CA SER A 766 -34.22 -12.36 6.61
C SER A 766 -33.17 -11.37 7.10
N PHE A 767 -31.91 -11.83 7.06
CA PHE A 767 -30.73 -11.02 7.32
C PHE A 767 -30.77 -9.68 6.55
N ASP A 768 -31.00 -9.71 5.24
CA ASP A 768 -30.97 -8.52 4.40
C ASP A 768 -31.98 -7.45 4.84
N GLN A 769 -33.18 -7.89 5.26
CA GLN A 769 -34.21 -6.98 5.74
C GLN A 769 -33.79 -6.33 7.06
N ILE A 770 -33.10 -7.08 7.93
CA ILE A 770 -32.52 -6.55 9.17
C ILE A 770 -31.44 -5.53 8.82
N TYR A 771 -30.55 -5.83 7.88
CA TYR A 771 -29.51 -4.92 7.41
C TYR A 771 -30.12 -3.61 6.91
N ILE A 772 -31.02 -3.68 5.93
CA ILE A 772 -31.68 -2.51 5.31
C ILE A 772 -32.45 -1.70 6.36
N PHE A 773 -33.13 -2.39 7.29
CA PHE A 773 -33.83 -1.73 8.38
C PHE A 773 -32.89 -0.94 9.28
N LEU A 774 -31.77 -1.54 9.71
CA LEU A 774 -30.80 -0.89 10.58
C LEU A 774 -30.08 0.25 9.86
N ASP A 775 -29.73 0.05 8.59
CA ASP A 775 -29.04 1.04 7.77
C ASP A 775 -29.89 2.29 7.56
N TYR A 776 -31.15 2.12 7.17
CA TYR A 776 -32.10 3.23 7.06
C TYR A 776 -32.28 4.01 8.37
N MET A 777 -32.18 3.32 9.52
CA MET A 777 -32.26 3.95 10.84
C MET A 777 -31.01 4.77 11.16
N ILE A 778 -29.83 4.32 10.73
CA ILE A 778 -28.55 5.05 10.86
C ILE A 778 -28.56 6.31 9.98
N GLU A 779 -28.97 6.22 8.72
CA GLU A 779 -29.11 7.39 7.84
C GLU A 779 -30.08 8.44 8.41
N ASN A 780 -31.10 7.98 9.14
CA ASN A 780 -32.12 8.83 9.76
C ASN A 780 -31.88 9.03 11.26
N ILE A 781 -30.61 8.98 11.71
CA ILE A 781 -30.24 9.00 13.12
C ILE A 781 -30.86 10.17 13.92
N TYR A 782 -31.04 11.33 13.29
CA TYR A 782 -31.65 12.51 13.90
C TYR A 782 -33.11 12.31 14.34
N GLN A 783 -33.79 11.29 13.81
CA GLN A 783 -35.15 10.87 14.20
C GLN A 783 -35.15 9.74 15.23
N VAL A 784 -33.99 9.14 15.52
CA VAL A 784 -33.86 8.00 16.41
C VAL A 784 -33.63 8.48 17.84
N ASP A 785 -34.56 8.13 18.74
CA ASP A 785 -34.43 8.43 20.17
C ASP A 785 -34.23 7.16 21.03
N ARG A 786 -33.90 7.37 22.31
CA ARG A 786 -33.65 6.27 23.26
C ARG A 786 -34.87 5.36 23.49
N ARG A 787 -36.09 5.85 23.31
CA ARG A 787 -37.31 5.04 23.45
C ARG A 787 -37.43 4.09 22.28
N LEU A 788 -37.10 4.56 21.08
CA LEU A 788 -37.09 3.76 19.87
C LEU A 788 -36.05 2.64 19.95
N ILE A 789 -34.82 2.96 20.35
CA ILE A 789 -33.76 1.95 20.58
C ILE A 789 -34.21 0.87 21.57
N ARG A 790 -34.76 1.26 22.73
CA ARG A 790 -35.32 0.30 23.72
C ARG A 790 -36.46 -0.53 23.15
N CYS A 791 -37.26 0.05 22.28
CA CYS A 791 -38.35 -0.66 21.63
C CYS A 791 -37.78 -1.74 20.72
N ILE A 792 -36.86 -1.38 19.81
CA ILE A 792 -36.21 -2.30 18.87
C ILE A 792 -35.50 -3.43 19.65
N GLU A 793 -34.68 -3.09 20.63
CA GLU A 793 -33.91 -4.07 21.41
C GLU A 793 -34.81 -5.08 22.12
N LYS A 794 -35.90 -4.60 22.74
CA LYS A 794 -36.84 -5.48 23.44
C LYS A 794 -37.48 -6.54 22.52
N TYR A 795 -37.61 -6.26 21.23
CA TYR A 795 -38.35 -7.11 20.31
C TYR A 795 -37.46 -7.94 19.38
N TYR A 796 -36.35 -7.38 18.91
CA TYR A 796 -35.44 -8.07 18.00
C TYR A 796 -34.15 -8.55 18.67
N ASN A 797 -33.80 -7.98 19.84
CA ASN A 797 -32.64 -8.38 20.63
C ASN A 797 -31.34 -8.41 19.82
N PHE A 798 -31.09 -7.34 19.05
CA PHE A 798 -29.93 -7.29 18.15
C PHE A 798 -28.60 -7.28 18.91
N GLY A 799 -28.59 -6.89 20.20
CA GLY A 799 -27.39 -6.98 21.04
C GLY A 799 -26.84 -8.38 21.29
N ASP A 800 -27.67 -9.43 21.16
CA ASP A 800 -27.27 -10.84 21.29
C ASP A 800 -27.38 -11.59 19.95
N TYR A 801 -27.33 -10.89 18.82
CA TYR A 801 -27.40 -11.52 17.51
C TYR A 801 -26.06 -12.22 17.19
N ASN A 802 -26.10 -13.39 16.55
CA ASN A 802 -24.91 -14.19 16.29
C ASN A 802 -24.11 -13.73 15.06
N ASP A 803 -24.69 -12.86 14.22
CA ASP A 803 -24.04 -12.33 13.03
C ASP A 803 -23.34 -10.99 13.32
N TYR A 804 -22.07 -10.89 12.91
CA TYR A 804 -21.22 -9.73 13.17
C TYR A 804 -21.61 -8.47 12.36
N MET A 805 -22.24 -8.60 11.20
CA MET A 805 -22.71 -7.45 10.43
C MET A 805 -23.92 -6.80 11.11
N VAL A 806 -24.88 -7.59 11.59
CA VAL A 806 -26.03 -7.09 12.35
C VAL A 806 -25.55 -6.41 13.62
N LEU A 807 -24.60 -7.03 14.34
CA LEU A 807 -23.97 -6.42 15.51
C LEU A 807 -23.28 -5.09 15.17
N SER A 808 -22.49 -5.05 14.09
CA SER A 808 -21.83 -3.82 13.61
C SER A 808 -22.83 -2.68 13.38
N LYS A 809 -23.91 -2.93 12.62
CA LYS A 809 -24.94 -1.92 12.34
C LYS A 809 -25.69 -1.53 13.61
N TRP A 810 -26.01 -2.49 14.49
CA TRP A 810 -26.67 -2.21 15.77
C TRP A 810 -25.80 -1.36 16.70
N TYR A 811 -24.52 -1.67 16.81
CA TYR A 811 -23.57 -0.92 17.63
C TYR A 811 -23.28 0.47 17.06
N THR A 812 -23.23 0.61 15.73
CA THR A 812 -23.19 1.92 15.05
C THR A 812 -24.41 2.76 15.43
N LEU A 813 -25.62 2.21 15.24
CA LEU A 813 -26.89 2.89 15.55
C LEU A 813 -27.00 3.31 17.02
N THR A 814 -26.74 2.40 17.95
CA THR A 814 -26.88 2.66 19.40
C THR A 814 -25.83 3.65 19.91
N THR A 815 -24.63 3.64 19.32
CA THR A 815 -23.55 4.58 19.60
C THR A 815 -23.91 5.99 19.14
N LEU A 816 -24.31 6.14 17.88
CA LEU A 816 -24.74 7.44 17.33
C LEU A 816 -25.96 8.00 18.08
N ALA A 817 -26.90 7.13 18.48
CA ALA A 817 -28.06 7.52 19.29
C ALA A 817 -27.71 7.88 20.75
N ARG A 818 -26.43 7.76 21.14
CA ARG A 818 -25.90 8.00 22.49
C ARG A 818 -26.73 7.29 23.54
N TYR A 819 -27.01 6.01 23.29
CA TYR A 819 -27.75 5.15 24.19
C TYR A 819 -26.84 4.73 25.37
N ASN A 820 -26.73 5.64 26.35
CA ASN A 820 -25.79 5.54 27.47
C ASN A 820 -26.21 4.46 28.49
N ASN A 821 -25.69 3.24 28.32
CA ASN A 821 -25.50 2.25 29.40
C ASN A 821 -24.02 1.81 29.38
N ASP A 822 -23.37 1.78 30.54
CA ASP A 822 -21.95 1.41 30.66
C ASP A 822 -21.69 -0.03 30.21
N GLU A 823 -22.66 -0.93 30.42
CA GLU A 823 -22.58 -2.32 29.96
C GLU A 823 -22.54 -2.43 28.43
N LEU A 824 -23.42 -1.70 27.73
CA LEU A 824 -23.42 -1.69 26.27
C LEU A 824 -22.14 -1.04 25.71
N LYS A 825 -21.68 0.06 26.33
CA LYS A 825 -20.41 0.69 25.95
C LYS A 825 -19.23 -0.25 26.09
N GLN A 826 -19.22 -1.08 27.14
CA GLN A 826 -18.19 -2.10 27.32
C GLN A 826 -18.31 -3.19 26.25
N ARG A 827 -19.52 -3.71 26.02
CA ARG A 827 -19.76 -4.72 24.98
C ARG A 827 -19.34 -4.26 23.58
N ILE A 828 -19.59 -3.00 23.22
CA ILE A 828 -19.17 -2.41 21.93
C ILE A 828 -17.65 -2.35 21.83
N GLN A 829 -16.97 -1.92 22.91
CA GLN A 829 -15.50 -1.93 22.93
C GLN A 829 -14.95 -3.34 22.85
N ASP A 830 -15.60 -4.33 23.46
CA ASP A 830 -15.17 -5.72 23.39
C ASP A 830 -15.40 -6.32 21.99
N PHE A 831 -16.53 -5.98 21.32
CA PHE A 831 -16.79 -6.33 19.93
C PHE A 831 -15.69 -5.86 18.98
N LEU A 832 -15.20 -4.64 19.19
CA LEU A 832 -14.10 -4.10 18.39
C LEU A 832 -12.80 -4.92 18.54
N GLY A 833 -12.63 -5.66 19.64
CA GLY A 833 -11.51 -6.59 19.86
C GLY A 833 -11.83 -8.06 19.59
N GLU A 834 -13.03 -8.40 19.12
CA GLU A 834 -13.43 -9.77 18.77
C GLU A 834 -13.09 -10.10 17.31
N ILE A 835 -13.13 -9.10 16.42
CA ILE A 835 -12.92 -9.26 14.97
C ILE A 835 -12.10 -8.09 14.39
N GLY A 836 -11.34 -8.37 13.32
CA GLY A 836 -10.51 -7.41 12.60
C GLY A 836 -11.09 -6.95 11.25
N ARG A 837 -12.21 -7.52 10.80
CA ARG A 837 -12.77 -7.23 9.47
C ARG A 837 -13.14 -5.75 9.32
N ASN A 838 -12.41 -5.03 8.46
CA ASN A 838 -12.47 -3.58 8.31
C ASN A 838 -13.89 -3.05 8.10
N HIS A 839 -14.64 -3.69 7.20
CA HIS A 839 -16.02 -3.32 6.88
C HIS A 839 -16.95 -3.34 8.12
N TYR A 840 -16.67 -4.15 9.14
CA TYR A 840 -17.55 -4.33 10.30
C TYR A 840 -17.15 -3.40 11.45
N ILE A 841 -15.87 -3.10 11.62
CA ILE A 841 -15.39 -2.30 12.75
C ILE A 841 -15.25 -0.81 12.41
N ALA A 842 -14.95 -0.44 11.16
CA ALA A 842 -14.76 0.95 10.76
C ALA A 842 -16.00 1.83 11.04
N PRO A 843 -17.24 1.44 10.66
CA PRO A 843 -18.43 2.24 10.97
C PRO A 843 -18.66 2.42 12.47
N VAL A 844 -18.29 1.43 13.28
CA VAL A 844 -18.43 1.49 14.75
C VAL A 844 -17.41 2.45 15.35
N TYR A 845 -16.16 2.46 14.86
CA TYR A 845 -15.16 3.46 15.25
C TYR A 845 -15.56 4.88 14.84
N GLU A 846 -16.08 5.07 13.62
CA GLU A 846 -16.61 6.36 13.17
C GLU A 846 -17.72 6.86 14.10
N ALA A 847 -18.72 6.02 14.36
CA ALA A 847 -19.80 6.33 15.27
C ALA A 847 -19.30 6.65 16.68
N TRP A 848 -18.32 5.89 17.18
CA TRP A 848 -17.75 6.09 18.51
C TRP A 848 -17.02 7.42 18.62
N ARG A 849 -16.21 7.76 17.61
CA ARG A 849 -15.54 9.07 17.52
C ARG A 849 -16.55 10.21 17.48
N GLU A 850 -17.62 10.09 16.70
CA GLU A 850 -18.68 11.11 16.62
C GLU A 850 -19.44 11.27 17.95
N ALA A 851 -19.74 10.14 18.61
CA ALA A 851 -20.54 10.14 19.84
C ALA A 851 -19.74 10.59 21.07
N TYR A 852 -18.48 10.17 21.18
CA TYR A 852 -17.67 10.27 22.40
C TYR A 852 -16.32 11.01 22.23
N GLY A 853 -15.96 11.39 21.00
CA GLY A 853 -14.78 12.18 20.68
C GLY A 853 -13.51 11.36 20.44
N GLN A 854 -12.58 11.98 19.72
CA GLN A 854 -11.29 11.41 19.30
C GLN A 854 -10.48 10.78 20.44
N VAL A 855 -10.35 11.45 21.59
CA VAL A 855 -9.60 10.91 22.74
C VAL A 855 -10.20 9.61 23.25
N SER A 856 -11.53 9.48 23.24
CA SER A 856 -12.17 8.24 23.66
C SER A 856 -11.98 7.13 22.63
N ALA A 857 -12.03 7.46 21.34
CA ALA A 857 -11.82 6.50 20.27
C ALA A 857 -10.36 6.01 20.23
N GLY A 858 -9.39 6.90 20.42
CA GLY A 858 -7.96 6.56 20.50
C GLY A 858 -7.64 5.57 21.63
N LYS A 859 -8.31 5.67 22.78
CA LYS A 859 -8.16 4.68 23.87
C LYS A 859 -8.72 3.30 23.52
N VAL A 860 -9.78 3.25 22.72
CA VAL A 860 -10.35 1.97 22.27
C VAL A 860 -9.41 1.34 21.25
N LEU A 861 -8.88 2.13 20.31
CA LEU A 861 -7.86 1.67 19.36
C LEU A 861 -6.60 1.18 20.11
N GLU A 862 -6.06 1.95 21.05
CA GLU A 862 -4.88 1.56 21.84
C GLU A 862 -5.07 0.23 22.58
N LYS A 863 -6.29 -0.05 23.07
CA LYS A 863 -6.63 -1.31 23.74
C LYS A 863 -6.54 -2.52 22.81
N HIS A 864 -6.79 -2.34 21.52
CA HIS A 864 -6.91 -3.42 20.53
C HIS A 864 -5.81 -3.40 19.46
N LEU A 865 -4.88 -2.45 19.52
CA LEU A 865 -3.85 -2.22 18.51
C LEU A 865 -3.05 -3.48 18.17
N ALA A 866 -2.62 -4.24 19.19
CA ALA A 866 -1.80 -5.42 19.00
C ALA A 866 -2.56 -6.62 18.40
N PHE A 867 -3.91 -6.61 18.45
CA PHE A 867 -4.75 -7.64 17.82
C PHE A 867 -4.93 -7.38 16.32
N TYR A 868 -5.06 -6.11 15.93
CA TYR A 868 -5.41 -5.75 14.56
C TYR A 868 -4.32 -6.05 13.54
N HIS A 869 -4.79 -6.39 12.34
CA HIS A 869 -3.96 -6.39 11.15
C HIS A 869 -3.46 -4.97 10.84
N PRO A 870 -2.27 -4.80 10.24
CA PRO A 870 -1.74 -3.49 9.86
C PRO A 870 -2.69 -2.65 8.99
N ASN A 871 -3.26 -3.22 7.93
CA ASN A 871 -4.29 -2.56 7.12
C ASN A 871 -5.50 -2.08 7.94
N THR A 872 -5.86 -2.80 9.01
CA THR A 872 -6.90 -2.36 9.94
C THR A 872 -6.41 -1.19 10.79
N ILE A 873 -5.20 -1.26 11.31
CA ILE A 873 -4.60 -0.17 12.09
C ILE A 873 -4.59 1.12 11.27
N ASP A 874 -4.07 1.09 10.05
CA ASP A 874 -3.98 2.28 9.18
C ASP A 874 -5.36 2.89 8.89
N LEU A 875 -6.36 2.04 8.58
CA LEU A 875 -7.73 2.49 8.37
C LEU A 875 -8.33 3.14 9.62
N ILE A 876 -8.21 2.49 10.78
CA ILE A 876 -8.82 2.98 12.02
C ILE A 876 -8.07 4.21 12.55
N GLU A 877 -6.75 4.29 12.40
CA GLU A 877 -5.97 5.50 12.72
C GLU A 877 -6.46 6.70 11.91
N ASN A 878 -6.66 6.52 10.59
CA ASN A 878 -7.26 7.54 9.74
C ASN A 878 -8.65 7.94 10.24
N ILE A 879 -9.51 6.99 10.59
CA ILE A 879 -10.84 7.31 11.14
C ILE A 879 -10.73 8.06 12.48
N VAL A 880 -9.86 7.63 13.38
CA VAL A 880 -9.79 8.13 14.76
C VAL A 880 -9.11 9.50 14.83
N PHE A 881 -7.98 9.66 14.14
CA PHE A 881 -7.08 10.80 14.30
C PHE A 881 -7.24 11.89 13.24
N PHE A 882 -8.03 11.67 12.18
CA PHE A 882 -8.27 12.69 11.17
C PHE A 882 -8.82 13.98 11.80
N SER A 883 -8.14 15.11 11.56
CA SER A 883 -8.63 16.42 11.92
C SER A 883 -9.52 16.93 10.79
N THR A 884 -10.82 17.09 11.03
CA THR A 884 -11.66 17.92 10.18
C THR A 884 -11.11 19.35 10.26
N MET A 885 -10.47 19.83 9.20
CA MET A 885 -10.01 21.22 9.06
C MET A 885 -11.18 22.19 8.99
#